data_AF-A0A1Q5QA36-F1
#
_entry.id   AF-A0A1Q5QA36-F1
#
_cell.length_a   1.000
_cell.length_b   1.000
_cell.length_c   1.000
_cell.angle_alpha   90.00
_cell.angle_beta   90.00
_cell.angle_gamma   90.00
#
_symmetry.space_group_name_H-M   'P 1'
#
loop_
_entity.id
_entity.type
_entity.pdbx_description
1 polymer ?
#
loop_
_entity_poly.entity_id
_entity_poly.type
_entity_poly.pdbx_seq_one_letter_code
_entity_poly.pdbx_strand_id
1 'polypeptide(L)'
;MLFIKQGFHFLIHGTAVVISPDYKSTNPSMSEFSTANFYSYVTPQGYFSFGWWLPAIPGADTSHCSPRPEIQDIDWYEYTTTGSCNETSCEVHAVNYMLDNLGSPLLDVDYVARFLDIAEKEEAPLGQLTLSYFNQPKGAFGVASHQMISNEQRSSGDCHDAFHTLSKLRREFDVPLNFTFENPCQIIGDEATDYHSLIRDQYVKDKNQIYLLKTPFRTVFVLPPRSVTKYGWLPEHKISSAVDLGERFLSDYTWIGSTTPEDEGDRTHTAITYAKGSLTKNAAQLIDIVYEEVDYALDKELGSDPYMKMRISVHQLTTTIFLHVFERLFLGKELGRNPEWMKLSAEHSGAAFTAAFALSKYHWMIRPVAARFVPEMRRLRSLNATLEQYIQPLHQARLRDLQQPDFKPPADLIQSFIEHAGKHATNSSKLVEAMVQTNIAGISSTGRVLLQALFDLAEHPELVPELNKEIAQVRQEVGGKTADARTMLNPTALAKLHKMDSLFKESQRFRHANLLSVYRKAIQPLRLNGDIVLPAGSYVAVPGAIQATTAEDGSSLPFRPFQWAEKRASAERDHTEVKLGYVFSGPEALEFGAGSHACPGRFFATHALKVALMRILDRYEIRMPAGSQRPPTVYNHLFEMLQDRSAAMEFSAKR
;
A
#
# COMPACT_ATOMS: atom_id res chain seq x y z
N MET A 1 -36.46 -1.04 19.76
CA MET A 1 -36.37 -1.97 18.60
C MET A 1 -35.87 -1.30 17.29
N LEU A 2 -35.38 -0.05 17.32
CA LEU A 2 -34.86 0.67 16.13
C LEU A 2 -33.31 0.71 16.05
N PHE A 3 -32.59 0.27 17.08
CA PHE A 3 -31.13 0.37 17.20
C PHE A 3 -30.35 -0.93 16.90
N ILE A 4 -31.02 -1.95 16.32
CA ILE A 4 -30.40 -3.24 15.96
C ILE A 4 -30.24 -3.39 14.43
N LYS A 5 -30.56 -2.35 13.64
CA LYS A 5 -30.64 -2.44 12.17
C LYS A 5 -29.47 -1.84 11.37
N GLN A 6 -28.41 -1.33 12.01
CA GLN A 6 -27.21 -0.85 11.30
C GLN A 6 -25.96 -1.22 12.09
N GLY A 7 -24.96 -1.80 11.42
CA GLY A 7 -23.76 -2.42 12.00
C GLY A 7 -22.74 -1.42 12.58
N PHE A 8 -23.14 -0.66 13.60
CA PHE A 8 -22.23 0.25 14.30
C PHE A 8 -21.36 -0.52 15.30
N HIS A 9 -20.04 -0.38 15.16
CA HIS A 9 -19.01 -0.86 16.08
C HIS A 9 -18.10 0.33 16.42
N PHE A 10 -17.75 0.50 17.70
CA PHE A 10 -17.00 1.67 18.17
C PHE A 10 -16.04 1.31 19.30
N LEU A 11 -15.05 2.17 19.51
CA LEU A 11 -14.11 2.08 20.62
C LEU A 11 -14.42 3.15 21.66
N ILE A 12 -14.39 2.75 22.92
CA ILE A 12 -14.50 3.66 24.06
C ILE A 12 -13.26 3.57 24.95
N HIS A 13 -12.94 4.69 25.57
CA HIS A 13 -12.01 4.80 26.70
C HIS A 13 -12.80 5.15 27.95
N GLY A 14 -12.47 4.56 29.08
CA GLY A 14 -13.20 4.83 30.31
C GLY A 14 -12.42 4.54 31.59
N THR A 15 -13.02 4.97 32.69
CA THR A 15 -12.57 4.61 34.05
C THR A 15 -13.76 4.04 34.80
N ALA A 16 -13.58 2.85 35.37
CA ALA A 16 -14.58 2.13 36.13
C ALA A 16 -14.20 2.05 37.61
N VAL A 17 -15.22 2.05 38.47
CA VAL A 17 -15.15 1.76 39.90
C VAL A 17 -16.07 0.58 40.16
N VAL A 18 -15.49 -0.55 40.56
CA VAL A 18 -16.22 -1.72 41.04
C VAL A 18 -16.35 -1.60 42.56
N ILE A 19 -17.58 -1.57 43.03
CA ILE A 19 -17.93 -1.47 44.46
C ILE A 19 -18.41 -2.84 44.90
N SER A 20 -17.65 -3.47 45.79
CA SER A 20 -17.96 -4.76 46.40
C SER A 20 -18.40 -4.52 47.85
N PRO A 21 -19.72 -4.60 48.16
CA PRO A 21 -20.22 -4.36 49.51
C PRO A 21 -19.65 -5.33 50.55
N ASP A 22 -19.31 -4.84 51.75
CA ASP A 22 -19.00 -5.71 52.90
C ASP A 22 -20.30 -6.24 53.51
N TYR A 23 -20.58 -7.51 53.26
CA TYR A 23 -21.81 -8.16 53.72
C TYR A 23 -21.83 -8.51 55.22
N LYS A 24 -20.76 -8.23 55.96
CA LYS A 24 -20.70 -8.42 57.43
C LYS A 24 -20.96 -7.12 58.19
N SER A 25 -20.88 -5.97 57.52
CA SER A 25 -21.02 -4.64 58.13
C SER A 25 -22.24 -3.90 57.57
N THR A 26 -22.95 -3.17 58.42
CA THR A 26 -23.98 -2.22 57.97
C THR A 26 -23.41 -0.85 57.60
N ASN A 27 -22.10 -0.65 57.75
CA ASN A 27 -21.42 0.59 57.43
C ASN A 27 -20.94 0.57 55.97
N PRO A 28 -21.47 1.42 55.08
CA PRO A 28 -21.07 1.48 53.67
C PRO A 28 -19.57 1.73 53.45
N SER A 29 -18.89 2.36 54.41
CA SER A 29 -17.45 2.64 54.32
C SER A 29 -16.56 1.39 54.37
N MET A 30 -17.14 0.23 54.71
CA MET A 30 -16.42 -1.05 54.74
C MET A 30 -16.42 -1.76 53.37
N SER A 31 -17.11 -1.22 52.37
CA SER A 31 -17.10 -1.76 51.01
C SER A 31 -15.71 -1.66 50.39
N GLU A 32 -15.34 -2.64 49.58
CA GLU A 32 -14.11 -2.63 48.80
C GLU A 32 -14.35 -1.91 47.47
N PHE A 33 -13.40 -1.05 47.10
CA PHE A 33 -13.45 -0.26 45.87
C PHE A 33 -12.24 -0.61 45.00
N SER A 34 -12.50 -1.11 43.80
CA SER A 34 -11.46 -1.38 42.80
C SER A 34 -11.67 -0.44 41.61
N THR A 35 -10.63 0.31 41.25
CA THR A 35 -10.71 1.28 40.14
C THR A 35 -9.87 0.81 38.98
N ALA A 36 -10.36 0.95 37.75
CA ALA A 36 -9.62 0.56 36.56
C ALA A 36 -9.77 1.57 35.42
N ASN A 37 -8.69 1.82 34.68
CA ASN A 37 -8.76 2.46 33.38
C ASN A 37 -8.88 1.38 32.31
N PHE A 38 -9.74 1.58 31.31
CA PHE A 38 -9.98 0.55 30.31
C PHE A 38 -10.25 1.13 28.92
N TYR A 39 -9.97 0.31 27.93
CA TYR A 39 -10.37 0.50 26.54
C TYR A 39 -11.27 -0.66 26.13
N SER A 40 -12.36 -0.38 25.45
CA SER A 40 -13.35 -1.40 25.08
C SER A 40 -13.85 -1.22 23.66
N TYR A 41 -13.77 -2.30 22.88
CA TYR A 41 -14.42 -2.45 21.58
C TYR A 41 -15.83 -2.96 21.79
N VAL A 42 -16.83 -2.18 21.41
CA VAL A 42 -18.23 -2.44 21.72
C VAL A 42 -19.01 -2.70 20.43
N THR A 43 -19.81 -3.77 20.44
CA THR A 43 -20.75 -4.14 19.37
C THR A 43 -22.13 -4.44 19.96
N PRO A 44 -23.19 -4.52 19.13
CA PRO A 44 -24.49 -5.02 19.57
C PRO A 44 -24.48 -6.46 20.09
N GLN A 45 -23.45 -7.25 19.75
CA GLN A 45 -23.32 -8.67 20.09
C GLN A 45 -22.35 -8.95 21.26
N GLY A 46 -21.76 -7.89 21.84
CA GLY A 46 -20.83 -7.99 22.97
C GLY A 46 -19.71 -6.97 22.90
N TYR A 47 -18.80 -7.02 23.86
CA TYR A 47 -17.59 -6.21 23.86
C TYR A 47 -16.33 -7.03 24.12
N PHE A 48 -15.19 -6.41 23.81
CA PHE A 48 -13.86 -6.90 24.15
C PHE A 48 -13.00 -5.74 24.69
N SER A 49 -12.47 -5.92 25.90
CA SER A 49 -11.81 -4.87 26.68
C SER A 49 -10.46 -5.29 27.22
N PHE A 50 -9.62 -4.29 27.52
CA PHE A 50 -8.41 -4.44 28.30
C PHE A 50 -8.21 -3.22 29.20
N GLY A 51 -7.39 -3.35 30.24
CA GLY A 51 -7.15 -2.24 31.14
C GLY A 51 -6.07 -2.45 32.19
N TRP A 52 -6.01 -1.45 33.08
CA TRP A 52 -5.06 -1.34 34.19
C TRP A 52 -5.81 -1.04 35.49
N TRP A 53 -5.34 -1.60 36.60
CA TRP A 53 -5.81 -1.25 37.92
C TRP A 53 -5.22 0.09 38.36
N LEU A 54 -6.08 0.97 38.85
CA LEU A 54 -5.72 2.28 39.38
C LEU A 54 -5.74 2.29 40.91
N PRO A 55 -4.88 3.09 41.55
CA PRO A 55 -5.04 3.42 42.96
C PRO A 55 -6.36 4.16 43.22
N ALA A 56 -7.15 3.70 44.20
CA ALA A 56 -8.41 4.32 44.60
C ALA A 56 -8.21 5.59 45.47
N ILE A 57 -7.42 6.55 44.98
CA ILE A 57 -7.10 7.81 45.66
C ILE A 57 -7.29 9.03 44.73
N PRO A 58 -7.73 10.19 45.27
CA PRO A 58 -7.82 11.42 44.49
C PRO A 58 -6.45 11.84 43.94
N GLY A 59 -6.37 12.13 42.64
CA GLY A 59 -5.16 12.65 41.99
C GLY A 59 -4.10 11.60 41.64
N ALA A 60 -4.47 10.31 41.57
CA ALA A 60 -3.59 9.25 41.08
C ALA A 60 -3.05 9.57 39.67
N ASP A 61 -1.78 9.24 39.42
CA ASP A 61 -1.15 9.43 38.10
C ASP A 61 -1.58 8.33 37.14
N THR A 62 -2.33 8.71 36.10
CA THR A 62 -2.84 7.81 35.05
C THR A 62 -2.03 7.87 33.75
N SER A 63 -0.87 8.53 33.75
CA SER A 63 -0.05 8.71 32.54
C SER A 63 0.50 7.40 31.94
N HIS A 64 0.53 6.32 32.73
CA HIS A 64 0.93 4.99 32.28
C HIS A 64 -0.22 4.19 31.66
N CYS A 65 -1.48 4.63 31.82
CA CYS A 65 -2.69 3.92 31.36
C CYS A 65 -3.07 4.27 29.92
N SER A 66 -2.10 4.67 29.09
CA SER A 66 -2.33 4.93 27.66
C SER A 66 -2.16 3.64 26.86
N PRO A 67 -2.96 3.43 25.80
CA PRO A 67 -2.87 2.23 24.98
C PRO A 67 -1.54 2.28 24.23
N ARG A 68 -0.82 1.17 24.22
CA ARG A 68 0.49 1.04 23.55
C ARG A 68 0.55 -0.27 22.78
N PRO A 69 1.33 -0.36 21.69
CA PRO A 69 1.48 -1.59 20.92
C PRO A 69 2.02 -2.81 21.72
N GLU A 70 2.65 -2.58 22.87
CA GLU A 70 3.21 -3.59 23.75
C GLU A 70 2.20 -4.10 24.79
N ILE A 71 2.11 -5.43 24.97
CA ILE A 71 1.16 -6.07 25.92
C ILE A 71 1.72 -6.14 27.35
N GLN A 72 3.04 -5.98 27.50
CA GLN A 72 3.76 -6.27 28.75
C GLN A 72 3.29 -5.43 29.94
N ASP A 73 2.62 -4.31 29.67
CA ASP A 73 2.20 -3.36 30.69
C ASP A 73 0.70 -3.46 31.01
N ILE A 74 -0.08 -4.38 30.41
CA ILE A 74 -1.54 -4.52 30.62
C ILE A 74 -1.81 -5.47 31.79
N ASP A 75 -2.73 -5.11 32.69
CA ASP A 75 -3.04 -5.93 33.87
C ASP A 75 -4.07 -7.03 33.57
N TRP A 76 -5.13 -6.68 32.83
CA TRP A 76 -6.25 -7.57 32.56
C TRP A 76 -6.88 -7.38 31.18
N TYR A 77 -7.55 -8.42 30.69
CA TYR A 77 -8.47 -8.34 29.56
C TYR A 77 -9.78 -9.05 29.87
N GLU A 78 -10.85 -8.62 29.19
CA GLU A 78 -12.20 -9.12 29.41
C GLU A 78 -12.96 -9.19 28.10
N TYR A 79 -13.71 -10.26 27.88
CA TYR A 79 -14.62 -10.36 26.75
C TYR A 79 -15.98 -10.88 27.20
N THR A 80 -17.00 -10.61 26.39
CA THR A 80 -18.36 -11.03 26.69
C THR A 80 -18.96 -11.88 25.60
N THR A 81 -19.92 -12.72 25.98
CA THR A 81 -20.91 -13.28 25.09
C THR A 81 -22.28 -12.70 25.44
N THR A 82 -22.92 -12.02 24.49
CA THR A 82 -24.23 -11.39 24.73
C THR A 82 -25.35 -12.43 24.78
N GLY A 83 -26.20 -12.29 25.82
CA GLY A 83 -27.43 -13.05 26.02
C GLY A 83 -28.66 -12.27 25.58
N SER A 84 -29.67 -12.17 26.45
CA SER A 84 -30.94 -11.52 26.12
C SER A 84 -30.86 -9.99 26.27
N CYS A 85 -31.35 -9.25 25.28
CA CYS A 85 -31.31 -7.79 25.24
C CYS A 85 -32.72 -7.17 25.20
N ASN A 86 -32.95 -6.13 25.99
CA ASN A 86 -34.12 -5.25 25.89
C ASN A 86 -33.71 -3.83 25.45
N GLU A 87 -34.64 -2.88 25.42
CA GLU A 87 -34.38 -1.51 24.94
C GLU A 87 -33.42 -0.68 25.83
N THR A 88 -33.13 -1.16 27.04
CA THR A 88 -32.41 -0.40 28.08
C THR A 88 -31.23 -1.15 28.69
N SER A 89 -31.19 -2.48 28.57
CA SER A 89 -30.18 -3.34 29.16
C SER A 89 -30.03 -4.67 28.40
N CYS A 90 -28.83 -5.27 28.41
CA CYS A 90 -28.62 -6.66 28.02
C CYS A 90 -28.01 -7.45 29.18
N GLU A 91 -28.44 -8.70 29.27
CA GLU A 91 -27.72 -9.72 30.02
C GLU A 91 -26.52 -10.16 29.19
N VAL A 92 -25.35 -10.14 29.82
CA VAL A 92 -24.10 -10.55 29.20
C VAL A 92 -23.34 -11.46 30.15
N HIS A 93 -22.72 -12.47 29.57
CA HIS A 93 -21.82 -13.37 30.26
C HIS A 93 -20.39 -12.92 29.99
N ALA A 94 -19.65 -12.55 31.03
CA ALA A 94 -18.32 -11.97 30.90
C ALA A 94 -17.25 -12.82 31.55
N VAL A 95 -16.13 -12.92 30.84
CA VAL A 95 -14.96 -13.67 31.28
C VAL A 95 -13.76 -12.72 31.31
N ASN A 96 -13.16 -12.58 32.49
CA ASN A 96 -12.03 -11.68 32.76
C ASN A 96 -10.78 -12.50 33.11
N TYR A 97 -9.64 -12.12 32.56
CA TYR A 97 -8.34 -12.75 32.82
C TYR A 97 -7.32 -11.71 33.26
N MET A 98 -6.49 -12.08 34.24
CA MET A 98 -5.27 -11.35 34.57
C MET A 98 -4.12 -11.85 33.69
N LEU A 99 -3.32 -10.95 33.13
CA LEU A 99 -2.24 -11.33 32.21
C LEU A 99 -1.09 -12.08 32.93
N ASP A 100 -0.95 -11.92 34.24
CA ASP A 100 0.00 -12.66 35.07
C ASP A 100 -0.48 -14.08 35.45
N ASN A 101 -1.76 -14.40 35.22
CA ASN A 101 -2.37 -15.68 35.57
C ASN A 101 -3.46 -16.11 34.57
N LEU A 102 -3.02 -16.63 33.42
CA LEU A 102 -3.90 -17.08 32.33
C LEU A 102 -4.48 -18.48 32.52
N GLY A 103 -4.10 -19.21 33.59
CA GLY A 103 -4.52 -20.59 33.82
C GLY A 103 -5.97 -20.74 34.29
N SER A 104 -6.58 -19.66 34.80
CA SER A 104 -7.96 -19.62 35.26
C SER A 104 -8.51 -18.19 35.17
N PRO A 105 -9.76 -17.98 34.73
CA PRO A 105 -10.35 -16.64 34.71
C PRO A 105 -10.45 -16.06 36.12
N LEU A 106 -10.19 -14.76 36.24
CA LEU A 106 -10.41 -14.00 37.48
C LEU A 106 -11.91 -13.90 37.78
N LEU A 107 -12.71 -13.65 36.74
CA LEU A 107 -14.16 -13.60 36.81
C LEU A 107 -14.77 -14.36 35.64
N ASP A 108 -15.83 -15.11 35.93
CA ASP A 108 -16.68 -15.84 34.98
C ASP A 108 -18.11 -15.72 35.51
N VAL A 109 -18.82 -14.69 35.06
CA VAL A 109 -20.03 -14.19 35.74
C VAL A 109 -21.02 -13.54 34.76
N ASP A 110 -22.30 -13.62 35.13
CA ASP A 110 -23.38 -12.92 34.43
C ASP A 110 -23.65 -11.55 35.09
N TYR A 111 -23.70 -10.51 34.28
CA TYR A 111 -24.13 -9.18 34.74
C TYR A 111 -25.05 -8.50 33.72
N VAL A 112 -25.76 -7.47 34.19
CA VAL A 112 -26.67 -6.67 33.37
C VAL A 112 -25.99 -5.37 32.96
N ALA A 113 -25.66 -5.25 31.66
CA ALA A 113 -25.14 -4.03 31.06
C ALA A 113 -26.30 -3.10 30.66
N ARG A 114 -26.31 -1.83 31.09
CA ARG A 114 -27.31 -0.85 30.65
C ARG A 114 -26.83 -0.07 29.43
N PHE A 115 -27.64 -0.05 28.37
CA PHE A 115 -27.32 0.60 27.08
C PHE A 115 -27.69 2.08 27.00
N LEU A 116 -28.58 2.54 27.88
CA LEU A 116 -29.22 3.86 27.82
C LEU A 116 -28.25 5.05 27.89
N ASP A 117 -26.97 4.82 28.18
CA ASP A 117 -25.94 5.86 28.25
C ASP A 117 -24.70 5.55 27.37
N ILE A 118 -24.70 4.47 26.57
CA ILE A 118 -23.51 4.05 25.77
C ILE A 118 -23.50 4.68 24.35
N ALA A 119 -24.62 5.25 23.88
CA ALA A 119 -24.65 6.03 22.63
C ALA A 119 -25.86 6.98 22.52
N GLU A 120 -25.61 8.14 21.90
CA GLU A 120 -26.52 9.25 21.52
C GLU A 120 -27.07 10.18 22.62
N LYS A 121 -26.27 11.20 22.95
CA LYS A 121 -26.59 12.58 22.55
C LYS A 121 -25.32 13.23 21.99
N GLU A 122 -25.41 13.92 20.85
CA GLU A 122 -24.35 14.82 20.32
C GLU A 122 -23.94 15.92 21.32
N GLU A 123 -24.59 16.01 22.48
CA GLU A 123 -24.27 16.90 23.60
C GLU A 123 -24.24 16.15 24.95
N ALA A 124 -23.84 14.87 25.01
CA ALA A 124 -23.64 14.19 26.28
C ALA A 124 -22.36 14.75 26.96
N PRO A 125 -22.44 15.39 28.14
CA PRO A 125 -21.28 15.94 28.81
C PRO A 125 -20.30 14.84 29.22
N LEU A 126 -18.99 15.14 29.14
CA LEU A 126 -17.92 14.30 29.70
C LEU A 126 -18.31 13.78 31.11
N GLY A 127 -18.26 12.46 31.32
CA GLY A 127 -18.42 11.87 32.65
C GLY A 127 -19.79 11.33 33.02
N GLN A 128 -20.65 10.96 32.05
CA GLN A 128 -21.88 10.22 32.38
C GLN A 128 -21.54 8.84 32.95
N LEU A 129 -21.97 8.59 34.19
CA LEU A 129 -21.70 7.35 34.92
C LEU A 129 -22.70 6.28 34.53
N THR A 130 -22.24 5.21 33.90
CA THR A 130 -23.05 4.01 33.63
C THR A 130 -22.99 3.08 34.84
N LEU A 131 -24.16 2.59 35.28
CA LEU A 131 -24.28 1.62 36.36
C LEU A 131 -24.59 0.22 35.80
N SER A 132 -23.67 -0.71 36.06
CA SER A 132 -23.83 -2.15 35.79
C SER A 132 -23.85 -2.91 37.12
N TYR A 133 -24.56 -4.05 37.18
CA TYR A 133 -24.62 -4.86 38.39
C TYR A 133 -24.60 -6.35 38.07
N PHE A 134 -23.92 -7.12 38.92
CA PHE A 134 -23.86 -8.57 38.79
C PHE A 134 -25.22 -9.17 39.13
N ASN A 135 -25.71 -10.10 38.30
CA ASN A 135 -27.04 -10.70 38.45
C ASN A 135 -27.03 -11.83 39.50
N GLN A 136 -26.60 -11.50 40.72
CA GLN A 136 -26.49 -12.43 41.83
C GLN A 136 -26.89 -11.76 43.15
N PRO A 137 -27.47 -12.51 44.11
CA PRO A 137 -27.69 -11.99 45.45
C PRO A 137 -26.37 -11.55 46.05
N LYS A 138 -26.27 -10.31 46.56
CA LYS A 138 -25.02 -9.77 47.10
C LYS A 138 -23.90 -9.65 46.02
N GLY A 139 -24.27 -9.24 44.81
CA GLY A 139 -23.32 -8.89 43.75
C GLY A 139 -22.70 -7.50 43.94
N ALA A 140 -21.52 -7.29 43.37
CA ALA A 140 -20.91 -5.97 43.26
C ALA A 140 -21.68 -5.06 42.29
N PHE A 141 -21.32 -3.78 42.26
CA PHE A 141 -21.87 -2.81 41.31
C PHE A 141 -20.72 -2.07 40.64
N GLY A 142 -20.74 -1.97 39.32
CA GLY A 142 -19.78 -1.21 38.54
C GLY A 142 -20.34 0.15 38.16
N VAL A 143 -19.60 1.21 38.45
CA VAL A 143 -19.89 2.57 38.01
C VAL A 143 -18.75 3.03 37.11
N ALA A 144 -19.02 3.36 35.85
CA ALA A 144 -17.97 3.75 34.91
C ALA A 144 -18.32 5.03 34.15
N SER A 145 -17.31 5.90 33.98
CA SER A 145 -17.35 6.96 32.97
C SER A 145 -16.71 6.44 31.68
N HIS A 146 -17.28 6.77 30.53
CA HIS A 146 -16.71 6.41 29.24
C HIS A 146 -16.80 7.56 28.24
N GLN A 147 -15.91 7.53 27.25
CA GLN A 147 -15.83 8.46 26.13
C GLN A 147 -15.59 7.67 24.85
N MET A 148 -16.30 8.03 23.78
CA MET A 148 -16.11 7.40 22.47
C MET A 148 -14.86 7.96 21.79
N ILE A 149 -13.91 7.09 21.47
CA ILE A 149 -12.62 7.48 20.86
C ILE A 149 -12.56 7.20 19.36
N SER A 150 -13.46 6.36 18.82
CA SER A 150 -13.49 6.04 17.39
C SER A 150 -14.06 7.15 16.50
N ASN A 151 -14.90 8.03 17.05
CA ASN A 151 -15.52 9.14 16.32
C ASN A 151 -14.86 10.51 16.60
N GLU A 152 -13.89 10.55 17.51
CA GLU A 152 -13.23 11.79 17.92
C GLU A 152 -11.86 11.94 17.25
N GLN A 153 -11.74 12.99 16.43
CA GLN A 153 -10.50 13.28 15.69
C GLN A 153 -9.29 13.52 16.63
N ARG A 154 -9.53 14.03 17.85
CA ARG A 154 -8.48 14.31 18.85
C ARG A 154 -7.90 13.05 19.51
N SER A 155 -8.67 11.97 19.62
CA SER A 155 -8.30 10.70 20.27
C SER A 155 -8.02 9.59 19.26
N SER A 156 -7.85 9.95 18.00
CA SER A 156 -7.71 8.98 16.91
C SER A 156 -6.44 8.13 17.04
N GLY A 157 -5.39 8.67 17.69
CA GLY A 157 -4.14 7.96 18.00
C GLY A 157 -4.38 6.87 19.02
N ASP A 158 -5.01 7.25 20.13
CA ASP A 158 -5.43 6.34 21.20
C ASP A 158 -6.40 5.27 20.67
N CYS A 159 -7.27 5.62 19.72
CA CYS A 159 -8.13 4.64 19.05
C CYS A 159 -7.29 3.59 18.30
N HIS A 160 -6.35 4.04 17.46
CA HIS A 160 -5.53 3.14 16.66
C HIS A 160 -4.68 2.21 17.54
N ASP A 161 -4.06 2.77 18.58
CA ASP A 161 -3.25 2.01 19.54
C ASP A 161 -4.11 1.05 20.34
N ALA A 162 -5.31 1.45 20.78
CA ALA A 162 -6.25 0.56 21.47
C ALA A 162 -6.73 -0.59 20.57
N PHE A 163 -7.09 -0.31 19.31
CA PHE A 163 -7.50 -1.34 18.36
C PHE A 163 -6.36 -2.31 18.07
N HIS A 164 -5.15 -1.81 17.87
CA HIS A 164 -3.97 -2.62 17.64
C HIS A 164 -3.66 -3.52 18.85
N THR A 165 -3.78 -2.98 20.06
CA THR A 165 -3.60 -3.72 21.32
C THR A 165 -4.61 -4.85 21.47
N LEU A 166 -5.91 -4.57 21.30
CA LEU A 166 -6.97 -5.59 21.29
C LEU A 166 -6.73 -6.65 20.20
N SER A 167 -6.33 -6.23 19.00
CA SER A 167 -5.98 -7.14 17.89
C SER A 167 -4.82 -8.07 18.25
N LYS A 168 -3.88 -7.62 19.07
CA LYS A 168 -2.75 -8.43 19.53
C LYS A 168 -3.17 -9.37 20.66
N LEU A 169 -3.89 -8.88 21.67
CA LEU A 169 -4.45 -9.70 22.76
C LEU A 169 -5.28 -10.86 22.21
N ARG A 170 -6.16 -10.57 21.24
CA ARG A 170 -6.98 -11.59 20.56
C ARG A 170 -6.13 -12.67 19.90
N ARG A 171 -5.03 -12.29 19.23
CA ARG A 171 -4.14 -13.23 18.52
C ARG A 171 -3.23 -14.02 19.45
N GLU A 172 -2.75 -13.39 20.51
CA GLU A 172 -1.79 -13.98 21.46
C GLU A 172 -2.48 -14.96 22.41
N PHE A 173 -3.72 -14.65 22.82
CA PHE A 173 -4.48 -15.45 23.79
C PHE A 173 -5.70 -16.17 23.20
N ASP A 174 -5.82 -16.23 21.88
CA ASP A 174 -6.88 -16.94 21.14
C ASP A 174 -8.31 -16.64 21.66
N VAL A 175 -8.61 -15.35 21.84
CA VAL A 175 -9.85 -14.91 22.49
C VAL A 175 -11.09 -15.23 21.61
N PRO A 176 -12.07 -16.00 22.11
CA PRO A 176 -13.20 -16.49 21.33
C PRO A 176 -14.32 -15.44 21.20
N LEU A 177 -14.16 -14.48 20.29
CA LEU A 177 -15.17 -13.46 20.00
C LEU A 177 -16.26 -14.00 19.06
N ASN A 178 -17.53 -13.78 19.40
CA ASN A 178 -18.71 -14.19 18.62
C ASN A 178 -19.22 -13.09 17.65
N PHE A 179 -18.43 -12.04 17.43
CA PHE A 179 -18.76 -10.91 16.57
C PHE A 179 -17.61 -10.52 15.63
N THR A 180 -17.94 -9.79 14.58
CA THR A 180 -16.96 -9.26 13.62
C THR A 180 -16.09 -8.20 14.31
N PHE A 181 -14.78 -8.34 14.21
CA PHE A 181 -13.80 -7.45 14.85
C PHE A 181 -13.05 -6.67 13.77
N GLU A 182 -13.61 -5.52 13.41
CA GLU A 182 -13.12 -4.61 12.36
C GLU A 182 -12.64 -3.30 12.97
N ASN A 183 -11.69 -2.63 12.31
CA ASN A 183 -11.09 -1.40 12.82
C ASN A 183 -12.08 -0.22 12.74
N PRO A 184 -12.57 0.31 13.89
CA PRO A 184 -13.51 1.43 13.90
C PRO A 184 -12.81 2.79 13.86
N CYS A 185 -11.47 2.83 13.90
CA CYS A 185 -10.72 4.07 14.05
C CYS A 185 -10.58 4.80 12.73
N GLN A 186 -10.87 6.09 12.74
CA GLN A 186 -10.55 6.97 11.63
C GLN A 186 -9.03 7.03 11.42
N ILE A 187 -8.59 6.86 10.18
CA ILE A 187 -7.18 6.92 9.79
C ILE A 187 -6.64 8.33 10.06
N ILE A 188 -5.57 8.45 10.84
CA ILE A 188 -4.93 9.74 11.14
C ILE A 188 -3.77 10.00 10.19
N GLY A 189 -3.94 11.04 9.41
CA GLY A 189 -3.00 12.15 9.35
C GLY A 189 -3.83 13.42 9.52
N ASP A 190 -3.40 14.55 8.99
CA ASP A 190 -4.29 15.71 8.72
C ASP A 190 -5.36 15.35 7.63
N GLU A 191 -5.88 14.12 7.67
CA GLU A 191 -6.40 13.22 6.63
C GLU A 191 -7.87 12.82 6.91
N ALA A 192 -8.64 13.64 7.64
CA ALA A 192 -10.09 13.40 7.85
C ALA A 192 -10.94 13.51 6.57
N THR A 193 -10.31 13.72 5.41
CA THR A 193 -11.00 13.76 4.13
C THR A 193 -10.79 12.42 3.44
N ASP A 194 -11.87 11.62 3.33
CA ASP A 194 -11.91 10.52 2.38
C ASP A 194 -11.86 11.09 0.96
N TYR A 195 -10.64 11.30 0.48
CA TYR A 195 -10.38 11.83 -0.85
C TYR A 195 -10.95 10.94 -1.95
N HIS A 196 -11.04 9.62 -1.71
CA HIS A 196 -11.58 8.70 -2.69
C HIS A 196 -13.08 8.98 -2.88
N SER A 197 -13.86 9.00 -1.79
CA SER A 197 -15.29 9.34 -1.85
C SER A 197 -15.52 10.76 -2.35
N LEU A 198 -14.75 11.74 -1.87
CA LEU A 198 -14.88 13.13 -2.32
C LEU A 198 -14.67 13.28 -3.83
N ILE A 199 -13.62 12.67 -4.39
CA ILE A 199 -13.34 12.70 -5.83
C ILE A 199 -14.42 11.93 -6.59
N ARG A 200 -14.89 10.80 -6.05
CA ARG A 200 -15.98 10.02 -6.65
C ARG A 200 -17.26 10.83 -6.73
N ASP A 201 -17.67 11.49 -5.66
CA ASP A 201 -18.90 12.28 -5.61
C ASP A 201 -18.88 13.42 -6.63
N GLN A 202 -17.75 14.13 -6.75
CA GLN A 202 -17.58 15.15 -7.79
C GLN A 202 -17.62 14.54 -9.20
N TYR A 203 -16.98 13.40 -9.41
CA TYR A 203 -16.94 12.72 -10.71
C TYR A 203 -18.32 12.21 -11.15
N VAL A 204 -19.09 11.63 -10.23
CA VAL A 204 -20.45 11.13 -10.49
C VAL A 204 -21.42 12.29 -10.74
N LYS A 205 -21.26 13.40 -10.00
CA LYS A 205 -22.08 14.60 -10.19
C LYS A 205 -21.89 15.21 -11.58
N ASP A 206 -20.65 15.40 -12.01
CA ASP A 206 -20.33 15.83 -13.37
C ASP A 206 -18.89 15.46 -13.76
N LYS A 207 -18.73 14.41 -14.57
CA LYS A 207 -17.43 13.95 -15.09
C LYS A 207 -16.66 14.98 -15.92
N ASN A 208 -17.34 16.05 -16.36
CA ASN A 208 -16.77 17.14 -17.15
C ASN A 208 -16.44 18.38 -16.31
N GLN A 209 -16.78 18.39 -15.02
CA GLN A 209 -16.50 19.50 -14.14
C GLN A 209 -15.01 19.59 -13.83
N ILE A 210 -14.49 20.81 -13.89
CA ILE A 210 -13.17 21.13 -13.32
C ILE A 210 -13.42 21.63 -11.90
N TYR A 211 -12.70 21.08 -10.94
CA TYR A 211 -12.79 21.51 -9.56
C TYR A 211 -11.41 21.57 -8.90
N LEU A 212 -11.37 22.30 -7.80
CA LEU A 212 -10.16 22.50 -7.02
C LEU A 212 -10.14 21.55 -5.83
N LEU A 213 -9.10 20.75 -5.72
CA LEU A 213 -8.90 19.83 -4.61
C LEU A 213 -7.73 20.30 -3.74
N LYS A 214 -8.00 20.56 -2.46
CA LYS A 214 -6.95 20.83 -1.46
C LYS A 214 -6.38 19.49 -0.98
N THR A 215 -5.19 19.15 -1.44
CA THR A 215 -4.45 17.96 -0.98
C THR A 215 -3.58 18.33 0.23
N PRO A 216 -3.02 17.35 0.96
CA PRO A 216 -2.16 17.62 2.12
C PRO A 216 -0.92 18.46 1.80
N PHE A 217 -0.44 18.42 0.55
CA PHE A 217 0.81 19.06 0.13
C PHE A 217 0.59 20.30 -0.74
N ARG A 218 -0.53 20.40 -1.47
CA ARG A 218 -0.87 21.57 -2.30
C ARG A 218 -2.31 21.54 -2.78
N THR A 219 -2.70 22.60 -3.46
CA THR A 219 -3.99 22.68 -4.15
C THR A 219 -3.83 22.27 -5.62
N VAL A 220 -4.68 21.36 -6.11
CA VAL A 220 -4.62 20.77 -7.46
C VAL A 220 -5.96 20.96 -8.16
N PHE A 221 -5.94 21.41 -9.41
CA PHE A 221 -7.10 21.38 -10.30
C PHE A 221 -7.29 19.94 -10.81
N VAL A 222 -8.40 19.32 -10.43
CA VAL A 222 -8.81 18.04 -11.00
C VAL A 222 -9.54 18.33 -12.31
N LEU A 223 -8.98 17.84 -13.41
CA LEU A 223 -9.51 18.01 -14.75
C LEU A 223 -10.28 16.77 -15.20
N PRO A 224 -11.24 16.92 -16.13
CA PRO A 224 -11.86 15.77 -16.80
C PRO A 224 -10.80 14.92 -17.52
N PRO A 225 -10.87 13.58 -17.48
CA PRO A 225 -9.91 12.69 -18.13
C PRO A 225 -9.63 12.99 -19.62
N ARG A 226 -10.67 13.37 -20.37
CA ARG A 226 -10.54 13.78 -21.79
C ARG A 226 -9.56 14.93 -22.02
N SER A 227 -9.30 15.76 -21.00
CA SER A 227 -8.37 16.89 -21.06
C SER A 227 -6.92 16.45 -21.20
N VAL A 228 -6.59 15.22 -20.83
CA VAL A 228 -5.24 14.63 -20.99
C VAL A 228 -4.74 14.76 -22.43
N THR A 229 -5.63 14.63 -23.42
CA THR A 229 -5.25 14.79 -24.84
C THR A 229 -4.71 16.18 -25.18
N LYS A 230 -5.09 17.21 -24.42
CA LYS A 230 -4.70 18.61 -24.69
C LYS A 230 -3.37 18.96 -24.05
N TYR A 231 -3.16 18.54 -22.81
CA TYR A 231 -1.98 18.95 -22.05
C TYR A 231 -0.91 17.87 -21.99
N GLY A 232 -1.26 16.60 -22.17
CA GLY A 232 -0.32 15.48 -22.03
C GLY A 232 0.80 15.47 -23.06
N TRP A 233 0.63 16.16 -24.19
CA TRP A 233 1.61 16.24 -25.29
C TRP A 233 2.27 17.61 -25.42
N LEU A 234 1.90 18.57 -24.56
CA LEU A 234 2.55 19.87 -24.55
C LEU A 234 3.97 19.75 -23.99
N PRO A 235 4.90 20.61 -24.44
CA PRO A 235 6.28 20.58 -24.00
C PRO A 235 6.44 21.05 -22.54
N GLU A 236 7.52 20.59 -21.89
CA GLU A 236 7.84 20.85 -20.47
C GLU A 236 7.85 22.36 -20.11
N HIS A 237 8.28 23.24 -21.03
CA HIS A 237 8.29 24.69 -20.80
C HIS A 237 6.89 25.34 -20.75
N LYS A 238 5.83 24.62 -21.14
CA LYS A 238 4.43 25.07 -21.02
C LYS A 238 3.74 24.40 -19.84
N ILE A 239 3.88 23.09 -19.74
CA ILE A 239 3.31 22.27 -18.68
C ILE A 239 4.27 21.14 -18.37
N SER A 240 4.73 21.10 -17.12
CA SER A 240 5.87 20.29 -16.72
C SER A 240 5.42 19.13 -15.84
N SER A 241 5.83 17.91 -16.21
CA SER A 241 5.76 16.76 -15.31
C SER A 241 6.95 16.74 -14.36
N ALA A 242 8.10 17.21 -14.82
CA ALA A 242 9.36 17.17 -14.08
C ALA A 242 9.36 18.08 -12.86
N VAL A 243 8.94 19.33 -13.02
CA VAL A 243 8.79 20.30 -11.92
C VAL A 243 7.77 19.83 -10.91
N ASP A 244 6.63 19.33 -11.39
CA ASP A 244 5.58 18.79 -10.54
C ASP A 244 6.05 17.60 -9.69
N LEU A 245 6.78 16.66 -10.29
CA LEU A 245 7.36 15.52 -9.59
C LEU A 245 8.41 15.97 -8.57
N GLY A 246 9.31 16.87 -8.99
CA GLY A 246 10.37 17.40 -8.15
C GLY A 246 9.87 18.16 -6.92
N GLU A 247 8.81 18.95 -7.07
CA GLU A 247 8.21 19.68 -5.95
C GLU A 247 7.42 18.77 -5.01
N ARG A 248 6.73 17.75 -5.54
CA ARG A 248 5.93 16.81 -4.72
C ARG A 248 6.80 15.94 -3.84
N PHE A 249 7.92 15.44 -4.38
CA PHE A 249 8.81 14.51 -3.68
C PHE A 249 10.10 15.14 -3.19
N LEU A 250 10.26 16.47 -3.32
CA LEU A 250 11.44 17.21 -2.88
C LEU A 250 12.73 16.66 -3.52
N SER A 251 12.76 16.59 -4.86
CA SER A 251 13.81 15.92 -5.64
C SER A 251 15.24 16.31 -5.25
N ASP A 252 15.46 17.56 -4.87
CA ASP A 252 16.79 18.08 -4.50
C ASP A 252 17.36 17.39 -3.24
N TYR A 253 16.47 16.82 -2.43
CA TYR A 253 16.79 16.15 -1.17
C TYR A 253 16.70 14.63 -1.30
N THR A 254 15.70 14.12 -2.02
CA THR A 254 15.32 12.70 -2.02
C THR A 254 15.81 11.94 -3.25
N TRP A 255 16.20 12.66 -4.29
CA TRP A 255 16.53 12.14 -5.63
C TRP A 255 15.37 11.48 -6.38
N ILE A 256 14.12 11.64 -5.90
CA ILE A 256 12.92 11.22 -6.62
C ILE A 256 12.55 12.28 -7.65
N GLY A 257 12.81 11.99 -8.92
CA GLY A 257 12.64 12.91 -10.04
C GLY A 257 13.74 13.97 -10.13
N SER A 258 13.63 14.83 -11.13
CA SER A 258 14.52 15.96 -11.35
C SER A 258 13.75 17.09 -12.04
N THR A 259 14.15 18.33 -11.79
CA THR A 259 13.61 19.52 -12.45
C THR A 259 14.32 19.85 -13.77
N THR A 260 15.44 19.18 -14.06
CA THR A 260 16.25 19.38 -15.27
C THR A 260 16.40 18.07 -16.07
N PRO A 261 15.30 17.41 -16.48
CA PRO A 261 15.35 16.11 -17.17
C PRO A 261 15.90 16.20 -18.61
N GLU A 262 16.13 17.40 -19.12
CA GLU A 262 16.71 17.65 -20.44
C GLU A 262 18.25 17.65 -20.41
N ASP A 263 18.86 17.79 -19.22
CA ASP A 263 20.31 17.88 -19.08
C ASP A 263 20.95 16.48 -19.15
N GLU A 264 21.97 16.33 -20.00
CA GLU A 264 22.77 15.10 -20.07
C GLU A 264 23.40 14.78 -18.70
N GLY A 265 23.31 13.52 -18.29
CA GLY A 265 23.81 13.06 -16.99
C GLY A 265 22.91 13.36 -15.80
N ASP A 266 21.77 14.05 -16.01
CA ASP A 266 20.70 14.09 -15.02
C ASP A 266 20.14 12.68 -14.76
N ARG A 267 19.73 12.41 -13.52
CA ARG A 267 19.20 11.10 -13.11
C ARG A 267 17.90 10.71 -13.81
N THR A 268 17.01 11.69 -14.05
CA THR A 268 15.75 11.46 -14.75
C THR A 268 16.00 11.32 -16.25
N HIS A 269 16.87 12.16 -16.80
CA HIS A 269 17.33 12.04 -18.20
C HIS A 269 17.88 10.62 -18.45
N THR A 270 18.84 10.19 -17.64
CA THR A 270 19.50 8.89 -17.76
C THR A 270 18.49 7.74 -17.66
N ALA A 271 17.60 7.77 -16.66
CA ALA A 271 16.58 6.73 -16.50
C ALA A 271 15.66 6.62 -17.72
N ILE A 272 15.21 7.76 -18.28
CA ILE A 272 14.38 7.79 -19.48
C ILE A 272 15.14 7.29 -20.70
N THR A 273 16.38 7.75 -20.89
CA THR A 273 17.24 7.37 -22.02
C THR A 273 17.57 5.89 -21.99
N TYR A 274 17.89 5.32 -20.82
CA TYR A 274 18.08 3.88 -20.65
C TYR A 274 16.80 3.09 -20.98
N ALA A 275 15.66 3.51 -20.42
CA ALA A 275 14.39 2.81 -20.62
C ALA A 275 13.92 2.83 -22.08
N LYS A 276 13.94 4.00 -22.74
CA LYS A 276 13.55 4.14 -24.17
C LYS A 276 14.61 3.58 -25.12
N GLY A 277 15.88 3.59 -24.72
CA GLY A 277 17.02 3.15 -25.49
C GLY A 277 17.36 1.68 -25.23
N SER A 278 18.39 1.45 -24.41
CA SER A 278 18.98 0.12 -24.20
C SER A 278 17.96 -0.93 -23.75
N LEU A 279 17.09 -0.61 -22.79
CA LEU A 279 16.13 -1.56 -22.25
C LEU A 279 15.11 -2.02 -23.31
N THR A 280 14.63 -1.11 -24.15
CA THR A 280 13.66 -1.41 -25.21
C THR A 280 14.33 -2.12 -26.39
N LYS A 281 15.51 -1.65 -26.83
CA LYS A 281 16.23 -2.22 -27.99
C LYS A 281 16.74 -3.64 -27.72
N ASN A 282 17.14 -3.93 -26.48
CA ASN A 282 17.71 -5.22 -26.08
C ASN A 282 16.70 -6.15 -25.40
N ALA A 283 15.39 -5.84 -25.43
CA ALA A 283 14.36 -6.59 -24.71
C ALA A 283 14.42 -8.11 -24.94
N ALA A 284 14.66 -8.58 -26.17
CA ALA A 284 14.78 -10.01 -26.45
C ALA A 284 15.94 -10.68 -25.68
N GLN A 285 17.10 -10.03 -25.62
CA GLN A 285 18.26 -10.53 -24.87
C GLN A 285 18.05 -10.44 -23.36
N LEU A 286 17.36 -9.39 -22.89
CA LEU A 286 17.17 -9.14 -21.47
C LEU A 286 16.09 -10.04 -20.83
N ILE A 287 15.15 -10.59 -21.62
CA ILE A 287 14.11 -11.49 -21.10
C ILE A 287 14.71 -12.78 -20.51
N ASP A 288 15.80 -13.30 -21.08
CA ASP A 288 16.50 -14.48 -20.52
C ASP A 288 17.05 -14.17 -19.12
N ILE A 289 17.57 -12.95 -18.92
CA ILE A 289 18.03 -12.48 -17.61
C ILE A 289 16.85 -12.43 -16.62
N VAL A 290 15.69 -11.94 -17.05
CA VAL A 290 14.49 -11.91 -16.21
C VAL A 290 14.12 -13.32 -15.77
N TYR A 291 14.06 -14.26 -16.70
CA TYR A 291 13.71 -15.65 -16.41
C TYR A 291 14.64 -16.26 -15.35
N GLU A 292 15.96 -16.11 -15.53
CA GLU A 292 16.95 -16.67 -14.61
C GLU A 292 16.87 -16.06 -13.21
N GLU A 293 16.65 -14.75 -13.09
CA GLU A 293 16.57 -14.09 -11.78
C GLU A 293 15.23 -14.31 -11.10
N VAL A 294 14.13 -14.45 -11.86
CA VAL A 294 12.85 -14.90 -11.33
C VAL A 294 12.99 -16.30 -10.74
N ASP A 295 13.57 -17.26 -11.48
CA ASP A 295 13.77 -18.62 -10.97
C ASP A 295 14.67 -18.62 -9.73
N TYR A 296 15.77 -17.87 -9.73
CA TYR A 296 16.64 -17.74 -8.57
C TYR A 296 15.92 -17.17 -7.34
N ALA A 297 15.13 -16.11 -7.51
CA ALA A 297 14.36 -15.51 -6.42
C ALA A 297 13.28 -16.46 -5.88
N LEU A 298 12.58 -17.18 -6.76
CA LEU A 298 11.58 -18.18 -6.36
C LEU A 298 12.23 -19.36 -5.62
N ASP A 299 13.38 -19.86 -6.07
CA ASP A 299 14.13 -20.92 -5.40
C ASP A 299 14.53 -20.51 -3.98
N LYS A 300 14.97 -19.25 -3.83
CA LYS A 300 15.43 -18.70 -2.55
C LYS A 300 14.30 -18.45 -1.55
N GLU A 301 13.18 -17.88 -2.01
CA GLU A 301 12.08 -17.47 -1.10
C GLU A 301 11.06 -18.60 -0.86
N LEU A 302 10.82 -19.49 -1.84
CA LEU A 302 9.77 -20.51 -1.78
C LEU A 302 10.31 -21.95 -1.79
N GLY A 303 11.51 -22.19 -2.33
CA GLY A 303 12.06 -23.54 -2.49
C GLY A 303 11.29 -24.40 -3.52
N SER A 304 11.60 -25.68 -3.58
CA SER A 304 11.02 -26.61 -4.57
C SER A 304 10.40 -27.86 -3.95
N ASP A 305 10.28 -27.92 -2.62
CA ASP A 305 9.74 -29.10 -1.93
C ASP A 305 8.20 -29.17 -2.06
N PRO A 306 7.63 -30.17 -2.76
CA PRO A 306 6.19 -30.31 -2.93
C PRO A 306 5.45 -30.68 -1.65
N TYR A 307 6.16 -31.07 -0.59
CA TYR A 307 5.57 -31.38 0.72
C TYR A 307 5.54 -30.18 1.67
N MET A 308 6.24 -29.09 1.32
CA MET A 308 6.31 -27.89 2.16
C MET A 308 5.38 -26.80 1.62
N LYS A 309 4.48 -26.31 2.50
CA LYS A 309 3.70 -25.11 2.23
C LYS A 309 4.44 -23.91 2.78
N MET A 310 4.76 -22.96 1.91
CA MET A 310 5.43 -21.72 2.30
C MET A 310 4.42 -20.59 2.46
N ARG A 311 4.44 -19.94 3.62
CA ARG A 311 3.67 -18.72 3.87
C ARG A 311 4.62 -17.53 3.85
N ILE A 312 4.44 -16.61 2.91
CA ILE A 312 5.31 -15.45 2.74
C ILE A 312 4.50 -14.18 2.46
N SER A 313 5.03 -13.03 2.90
CA SER A 313 4.50 -11.73 2.50
C SER A 313 4.57 -11.57 0.98
N VAL A 314 3.44 -11.25 0.34
CA VAL A 314 3.38 -11.06 -1.11
C VAL A 314 4.19 -9.83 -1.53
N HIS A 315 4.20 -8.79 -0.68
CA HIS A 315 5.04 -7.61 -0.89
C HIS A 315 6.52 -8.01 -0.87
N GLN A 316 6.96 -8.77 0.14
CA GLN A 316 8.35 -9.25 0.21
C GLN A 316 8.71 -10.04 -1.04
N LEU A 317 7.91 -11.05 -1.40
CA LEU A 317 8.17 -11.92 -2.55
C LEU A 317 8.31 -11.11 -3.86
N THR A 318 7.34 -10.26 -4.14
CA THR A 318 7.31 -9.50 -5.40
C THR A 318 8.40 -8.43 -5.45
N THR A 319 8.72 -7.77 -4.34
CA THR A 319 9.87 -6.86 -4.25
C THR A 319 11.17 -7.62 -4.48
N THR A 320 11.38 -8.77 -3.83
CA THR A 320 12.61 -9.57 -3.97
C THR A 320 12.82 -10.05 -5.42
N ILE A 321 11.76 -10.52 -6.09
CA ILE A 321 11.83 -10.93 -7.50
C ILE A 321 12.33 -9.77 -8.37
N PHE A 322 11.68 -8.61 -8.31
CA PHE A 322 12.04 -7.50 -9.18
C PHE A 322 13.32 -6.81 -8.76
N LEU A 323 13.70 -6.85 -7.49
CA LEU A 323 15.01 -6.41 -7.04
C LEU A 323 16.12 -7.24 -7.71
N HIS A 324 16.06 -8.58 -7.67
CA HIS A 324 17.04 -9.42 -8.35
C HIS A 324 17.07 -9.18 -9.87
N VAL A 325 15.91 -9.05 -10.49
CA VAL A 325 15.79 -8.76 -11.93
C VAL A 325 16.44 -7.43 -12.29
N PHE A 326 16.00 -6.32 -11.67
CA PHE A 326 16.46 -4.98 -12.06
C PHE A 326 17.91 -4.73 -11.69
N GLU A 327 18.37 -5.22 -10.54
CA GLU A 327 19.76 -5.03 -10.12
C GLU A 327 20.73 -5.79 -11.05
N ARG A 328 20.38 -7.00 -11.49
CA ARG A 328 21.17 -7.70 -12.51
C ARG A 328 21.17 -6.96 -13.85
N LEU A 329 20.05 -6.35 -14.24
CA LEU A 329 19.96 -5.58 -15.50
C LEU A 329 20.73 -4.27 -15.45
N PHE A 330 20.80 -3.62 -14.29
CA PHE A 330 21.40 -2.30 -14.16
C PHE A 330 22.89 -2.38 -13.88
N LEU A 331 23.32 -3.33 -13.04
CA LEU A 331 24.68 -3.39 -12.48
C LEU A 331 25.41 -4.70 -12.76
N GLY A 332 24.72 -5.69 -13.31
CA GLY A 332 25.27 -7.01 -13.58
C GLY A 332 25.07 -8.02 -12.44
N LYS A 333 25.45 -9.27 -12.72
CA LYS A 333 25.12 -10.44 -11.89
C LYS A 333 25.78 -10.42 -10.50
N GLU A 334 26.98 -9.88 -10.38
CA GLU A 334 27.75 -9.90 -9.13
C GLU A 334 27.06 -9.10 -8.02
N LEU A 335 26.69 -7.84 -8.30
CA LEU A 335 25.91 -7.04 -7.35
C LEU A 335 24.46 -7.53 -7.24
N GLY A 336 23.85 -7.97 -8.35
CA GLY A 336 22.48 -8.50 -8.37
C GLY A 336 22.22 -9.67 -7.41
N ARG A 337 23.28 -10.33 -6.90
CA ARG A 337 23.19 -11.42 -5.92
C ARG A 337 23.93 -11.15 -4.62
N ASN A 338 24.53 -9.97 -4.46
CA ASN A 338 25.18 -9.59 -3.21
C ASN A 338 24.11 -9.24 -2.16
N PRO A 339 24.05 -9.96 -1.02
CA PRO A 339 22.97 -9.81 -0.04
C PRO A 339 22.98 -8.43 0.66
N GLU A 340 24.15 -7.84 0.87
CA GLU A 340 24.28 -6.51 1.48
C GLU A 340 23.76 -5.43 0.52
N TRP A 341 24.16 -5.51 -0.74
CA TRP A 341 23.67 -4.62 -1.80
C TRP A 341 22.15 -4.70 -1.96
N MET A 342 21.61 -5.92 -2.08
CA MET A 342 20.15 -6.14 -2.16
C MET A 342 19.41 -5.48 -0.99
N LYS A 343 19.92 -5.66 0.24
CA LYS A 343 19.29 -5.07 1.43
C LYS A 343 19.29 -3.55 1.37
N LEU A 344 20.41 -2.93 0.97
CA LEU A 344 20.53 -1.48 0.84
C LEU A 344 19.60 -0.92 -0.23
N SER A 345 19.57 -1.54 -1.42
CA SER A 345 18.70 -1.14 -2.53
C SER A 345 17.21 -1.27 -2.19
N ALA A 346 16.83 -2.35 -1.50
CA ALA A 346 15.45 -2.57 -1.06
C ALA A 346 14.98 -1.51 -0.05
N GLU A 347 15.86 -1.10 0.87
CA GLU A 347 15.54 -0.09 1.89
C GLU A 347 15.46 1.32 1.28
N HIS A 348 16.34 1.64 0.32
CA HIS A 348 16.53 2.99 -0.21
C HIS A 348 15.22 3.64 -0.68
N SER A 349 14.44 2.94 -1.51
CA SER A 349 13.19 3.48 -2.06
C SER A 349 12.24 3.93 -0.96
N GLY A 350 12.02 3.08 0.05
CA GLY A 350 11.16 3.40 1.19
C GLY A 350 11.72 4.56 2.03
N ALA A 351 13.04 4.59 2.24
CA ALA A 351 13.70 5.68 2.96
C ALA A 351 13.53 7.03 2.23
N ALA A 352 13.59 7.04 0.90
CA ALA A 352 13.42 8.26 0.10
C ALA A 352 12.01 8.86 0.23
N PHE A 353 10.95 8.05 0.13
CA PHE A 353 9.57 8.51 0.35
C PHE A 353 9.34 8.96 1.79
N THR A 354 9.86 8.22 2.77
CA THR A 354 9.72 8.57 4.20
C THR A 354 10.43 9.89 4.50
N ALA A 355 11.61 10.11 3.92
CA ALA A 355 12.36 11.36 4.05
C ALA A 355 11.64 12.54 3.36
N ALA A 356 11.01 12.30 2.20
CA ALA A 356 10.16 13.29 1.52
C ALA A 356 9.03 13.77 2.44
N PHE A 357 8.30 12.83 3.04
CA PHE A 357 7.19 13.11 3.96
C PHE A 357 7.65 13.79 5.25
N ALA A 358 8.75 13.33 5.85
CA ALA A 358 9.29 13.95 7.05
C ALA A 358 9.70 15.42 6.78
N LEU A 359 10.32 15.68 5.63
CA LEU A 359 10.79 17.02 5.26
C LEU A 359 9.67 17.94 4.77
N SER A 360 8.59 17.40 4.18
CA SER A 360 7.47 18.20 3.66
C SER A 360 6.72 18.98 4.75
N LYS A 361 6.76 18.50 5.99
CA LYS A 361 6.19 19.14 7.19
C LYS A 361 6.82 20.50 7.51
N TYR A 362 8.03 20.76 7.01
CA TYR A 362 8.73 22.02 7.21
C TYR A 362 8.42 23.01 6.07
N HIS A 363 8.27 24.28 6.44
CA HIS A 363 8.14 25.36 5.46
C HIS A 363 9.37 25.43 4.54
N TRP A 364 9.18 25.72 3.24
CA TRP A 364 10.22 25.62 2.21
C TRP A 364 11.51 26.39 2.55
N MET A 365 11.39 27.56 3.20
CA MET A 365 12.55 28.36 3.64
C MET A 365 13.42 27.67 4.69
N ILE A 366 12.83 26.81 5.54
CA ILE A 366 13.52 26.15 6.65
C ILE A 366 14.04 24.77 6.22
N ARG A 367 13.51 24.20 5.14
CA ARG A 367 13.89 22.87 4.63
C ARG A 367 15.39 22.65 4.48
N PRO A 368 16.22 23.59 3.97
CA PRO A 368 17.67 23.38 3.87
C PRO A 368 18.33 23.08 5.22
N VAL A 369 17.88 23.78 6.27
CA VAL A 369 18.38 23.59 7.64
C VAL A 369 17.77 22.33 8.24
N ALA A 370 16.44 22.16 8.15
CA ALA A 370 15.75 20.99 8.68
C ALA A 370 16.29 19.68 8.10
N ALA A 371 16.56 19.65 6.79
CA ALA A 371 17.11 18.48 6.11
C ALA A 371 18.43 17.99 6.74
N ARG A 372 19.22 18.86 7.37
CA ARG A 372 20.45 18.45 8.07
C ARG A 372 20.16 17.65 9.35
N PHE A 373 19.07 17.96 10.04
CA PHE A 373 18.74 17.43 11.36
C PHE A 373 17.64 16.36 11.35
N VAL A 374 16.75 16.34 10.36
CA VAL A 374 15.69 15.32 10.24
C VAL A 374 16.30 13.91 10.16
N PRO A 375 15.96 12.97 11.07
CA PRO A 375 16.56 11.63 11.12
C PRO A 375 16.45 10.85 9.80
N GLU A 376 15.30 10.91 9.14
CA GLU A 376 15.01 10.23 7.88
C GLU A 376 15.93 10.74 6.76
N MET A 377 16.18 12.05 6.72
CA MET A 377 17.13 12.67 5.81
C MET A 377 18.58 12.26 6.11
N ARG A 378 18.94 12.06 7.40
CA ARG A 378 20.27 11.53 7.77
C ARG A 378 20.41 10.07 7.30
N ARG A 379 19.38 9.25 7.50
CA ARG A 379 19.37 7.85 7.04
C ARG A 379 19.52 7.77 5.53
N LEU A 380 18.75 8.58 4.79
CA LEU A 380 18.83 8.62 3.33
C LEU A 380 20.23 9.01 2.83
N ARG A 381 20.85 10.05 3.43
CA ARG A 381 22.24 10.42 3.10
C ARG A 381 23.24 9.31 3.41
N SER A 382 23.07 8.61 4.52
CA SER A 382 23.90 7.45 4.88
C SER A 382 23.76 6.34 3.83
N LEU A 383 22.54 6.03 3.41
CA LEU A 383 22.29 5.03 2.35
C LEU A 383 22.96 5.46 1.04
N ASN A 384 22.78 6.71 0.61
CA ASN A 384 23.39 7.25 -0.61
C ASN A 384 24.92 7.12 -0.59
N ALA A 385 25.56 7.48 0.53
CA ALA A 385 27.00 7.37 0.67
C ALA A 385 27.50 5.91 0.62
N THR A 386 26.75 4.97 1.20
CA THR A 386 27.08 3.54 1.12
C THR A 386 26.90 3.01 -0.30
N LEU A 387 25.81 3.38 -1.01
CA LEU A 387 25.60 2.95 -2.40
C LEU A 387 26.76 3.42 -3.31
N GLU A 388 27.23 4.65 -3.10
CA GLU A 388 28.35 5.20 -3.86
C GLU A 388 29.64 4.40 -3.71
N GLN A 389 29.91 3.82 -2.53
CA GLN A 389 31.08 2.97 -2.30
C GLN A 389 31.08 1.69 -3.15
N TYR A 390 29.91 1.14 -3.49
CA TYR A 390 29.80 -0.03 -4.37
C TYR A 390 29.85 0.36 -5.85
N ILE A 391 29.20 1.47 -6.23
CA ILE A 391 29.08 1.88 -7.64
C ILE A 391 30.36 2.50 -8.17
N GLN A 392 31.08 3.27 -7.37
CA GLN A 392 32.32 3.94 -7.79
C GLN A 392 33.38 2.98 -8.38
N PRO A 393 33.75 1.85 -7.73
CA PRO A 393 34.75 0.93 -8.29
C PRO A 393 34.27 0.25 -9.57
N LEU A 394 32.98 -0.09 -9.67
CA LEU A 394 32.41 -0.69 -10.88
C LEU A 394 32.43 0.28 -12.06
N HIS A 395 32.07 1.53 -11.80
CA HIS A 395 32.11 2.58 -12.81
C HIS A 395 33.54 2.80 -13.32
N GLN A 396 34.51 2.90 -12.41
CA GLN A 396 35.92 3.06 -12.76
C GLN A 396 36.49 1.84 -13.49
N ALA A 397 36.09 0.62 -13.10
CA ALA A 397 36.45 -0.60 -13.81
C ALA A 397 35.92 -0.56 -15.25
N ARG A 398 34.63 -0.23 -15.45
CA ARG A 398 34.03 -0.12 -16.79
C ARG A 398 34.74 0.90 -17.68
N LEU A 399 35.09 2.06 -17.13
CA LEU A 399 35.84 3.08 -17.88
C LEU A 399 37.23 2.60 -18.31
N ARG A 400 37.90 1.76 -17.51
CA ARG A 400 39.18 1.13 -17.88
C ARG A 400 38.99 0.04 -18.93
N ASP A 401 37.96 -0.78 -18.79
CA ASP A 401 37.67 -1.86 -19.73
C ASP A 401 37.33 -1.33 -21.12
N LEU A 402 36.63 -0.18 -21.21
CA LEU A 402 36.36 0.52 -22.47
C LEU A 402 37.62 1.00 -23.21
N GLN A 403 38.77 1.08 -22.55
CA GLN A 403 40.04 1.40 -23.21
C GLN A 403 40.67 0.17 -23.88
N GLN A 404 40.19 -1.03 -23.57
CA GLN A 404 40.68 -2.27 -24.16
C GLN A 404 40.00 -2.49 -25.52
N PRO A 405 40.76 -2.79 -26.59
CA PRO A 405 40.20 -2.90 -27.95
C PRO A 405 39.22 -4.07 -28.12
N ASP A 406 39.34 -5.12 -27.31
CA ASP A 406 38.51 -6.34 -27.39
C ASP A 406 37.30 -6.34 -26.44
N PHE A 407 37.13 -5.29 -25.62
CA PHE A 407 36.05 -5.23 -24.65
C PHE A 407 34.70 -5.01 -25.35
N LYS A 408 33.74 -5.88 -25.07
CA LYS A 408 32.36 -5.77 -25.55
C LYS A 408 31.48 -5.18 -24.44
N PRO A 409 31.02 -3.92 -24.59
CA PRO A 409 30.22 -3.30 -23.55
C PRO A 409 28.87 -4.01 -23.35
N PRO A 410 28.47 -4.30 -22.11
CA PRO A 410 27.16 -4.90 -21.83
C PRO A 410 26.04 -3.87 -21.97
N ALA A 411 24.82 -4.35 -22.23
CA ALA A 411 23.62 -3.52 -22.36
C ALA A 411 22.99 -3.16 -20.99
N ASP A 412 23.79 -2.62 -20.07
CA ASP A 412 23.36 -2.26 -18.70
C ASP A 412 23.21 -0.74 -18.48
N LEU A 413 22.75 -0.35 -17.29
CA LEU A 413 22.54 1.06 -16.95
C LEU A 413 23.86 1.82 -16.88
N ILE A 414 24.93 1.19 -16.39
CA ILE A 414 26.27 1.78 -16.31
C ILE A 414 26.74 2.18 -17.71
N GLN A 415 26.63 1.25 -18.68
CA GLN A 415 27.03 1.51 -20.05
C GLN A 415 26.18 2.61 -20.68
N SER A 416 24.86 2.55 -20.48
CA SER A 416 23.95 3.59 -20.99
C SER A 416 24.26 4.97 -20.41
N PHE A 417 24.67 5.05 -19.14
CA PHE A 417 25.09 6.31 -18.52
C PHE A 417 26.38 6.84 -19.15
N ILE A 418 27.42 6.01 -19.29
CA ILE A 418 28.69 6.42 -19.90
C ILE A 418 28.48 6.98 -21.32
N GLU A 419 27.60 6.35 -22.11
CA GLU A 419 27.33 6.75 -23.49
C GLU A 419 26.50 8.04 -23.64
N HIS A 420 25.61 8.34 -22.68
CA HIS A 420 24.61 9.40 -22.82
C HIS A 420 24.69 10.51 -21.76
N ALA A 421 25.59 10.40 -20.78
CA ALA A 421 25.77 11.41 -19.74
C ALA A 421 26.66 12.60 -20.16
N GLY A 422 27.18 12.59 -21.40
CA GLY A 422 28.01 13.66 -21.93
C GLY A 422 29.23 13.94 -21.06
N LYS A 423 29.41 15.19 -20.64
CA LYS A 423 30.52 15.61 -19.75
C LYS A 423 30.48 14.93 -18.36
N HIS A 424 29.36 14.34 -17.97
CA HIS A 424 29.18 13.66 -16.69
C HIS A 424 29.49 12.16 -16.76
N ALA A 425 29.88 11.63 -17.92
CA ALA A 425 30.14 10.20 -18.13
C ALA A 425 31.17 9.59 -17.16
N THR A 426 32.07 10.37 -16.57
CA THR A 426 33.06 9.90 -15.59
C THR A 426 32.67 10.18 -14.13
N ASN A 427 31.50 10.77 -13.87
CA ASN A 427 31.04 11.13 -12.53
C ASN A 427 30.22 9.99 -11.90
N SER A 428 30.85 9.25 -10.98
CA SER A 428 30.19 8.13 -10.28
C SER A 428 29.01 8.56 -9.41
N SER A 429 29.05 9.73 -8.77
CA SER A 429 27.93 10.20 -7.93
C SER A 429 26.67 10.42 -8.77
N LYS A 430 26.82 10.95 -10.00
CA LYS A 430 25.69 11.09 -10.94
C LYS A 430 25.15 9.75 -11.43
N LEU A 431 26.01 8.76 -11.62
CA LEU A 431 25.57 7.39 -11.90
C LEU A 431 24.76 6.81 -10.73
N VAL A 432 25.18 7.03 -9.48
CA VAL A 432 24.42 6.60 -8.29
C VAL A 432 23.05 7.25 -8.24
N GLU A 433 22.96 8.56 -8.49
CA GLU A 433 21.68 9.27 -8.58
C GLU A 433 20.75 8.64 -9.64
N ALA A 434 21.28 8.34 -10.83
CA ALA A 434 20.54 7.70 -11.92
C ALA A 434 20.09 6.27 -11.58
N MET A 435 20.95 5.49 -10.92
CA MET A 435 20.63 4.14 -10.45
C MET A 435 19.49 4.17 -9.44
N VAL A 436 19.58 5.05 -8.42
CA VAL A 436 18.54 5.24 -7.41
C VAL A 436 17.21 5.58 -8.07
N GLN A 437 17.20 6.56 -8.98
CA GLN A 437 16.00 6.98 -9.69
C GLN A 437 15.38 5.83 -10.51
N THR A 438 16.22 5.02 -11.16
CA THR A 438 15.76 3.89 -11.98
C THR A 438 15.19 2.77 -11.11
N ASN A 439 15.81 2.48 -9.96
CA ASN A 439 15.33 1.51 -8.99
C ASN A 439 13.95 1.88 -8.42
N ILE A 440 13.79 3.13 -7.98
CA ILE A 440 12.52 3.66 -7.44
C ILE A 440 11.42 3.52 -8.50
N ALA A 441 11.72 3.86 -9.75
CA ALA A 441 10.76 3.80 -10.85
C ALA A 441 10.39 2.36 -11.27
N GLY A 442 11.34 1.42 -11.24
CA GLY A 442 11.18 0.07 -11.78
C GLY A 442 10.70 -0.98 -10.78
N ILE A 443 11.36 -1.08 -9.61
CA ILE A 443 11.19 -2.23 -8.69
C ILE A 443 9.82 -2.20 -8.01
N SER A 444 9.52 -1.11 -7.30
CA SER A 444 8.31 -1.01 -6.47
C SER A 444 7.03 -0.98 -7.31
N SER A 445 7.07 -0.35 -8.49
CA SER A 445 5.93 -0.26 -9.39
C SER A 445 5.59 -1.62 -10.01
N THR A 446 6.58 -2.36 -10.50
CA THR A 446 6.38 -3.68 -11.10
C THR A 446 5.99 -4.72 -10.04
N GLY A 447 6.62 -4.68 -8.87
CA GLY A 447 6.25 -5.51 -7.72
C GLY A 447 4.78 -5.35 -7.34
N ARG A 448 4.28 -4.10 -7.29
CA ARG A 448 2.85 -3.82 -7.03
C ARG A 448 1.94 -4.49 -8.05
N VAL A 449 2.26 -4.43 -9.34
CA VAL A 449 1.41 -5.02 -10.40
C VAL A 449 1.32 -6.53 -10.21
N LEU A 450 2.45 -7.20 -9.97
CA LEU A 450 2.46 -8.64 -9.72
C LEU A 450 1.72 -8.99 -8.43
N LEU A 451 1.91 -8.21 -7.36
CA LEU A 451 1.22 -8.39 -6.10
C LEU A 451 -0.29 -8.36 -6.27
N GLN A 452 -0.83 -7.37 -6.99
CA GLN A 452 -2.27 -7.26 -7.21
C GLN A 452 -2.80 -8.45 -8.02
N ALA A 453 -2.09 -8.85 -9.08
CA ALA A 453 -2.46 -10.00 -9.90
C ALA A 453 -2.45 -11.32 -9.10
N LEU A 454 -1.49 -11.51 -8.20
CA LEU A 454 -1.44 -12.70 -7.33
C LEU A 454 -2.64 -12.75 -6.38
N PHE A 455 -2.99 -11.62 -5.75
CA PHE A 455 -4.21 -11.57 -4.92
C PHE A 455 -5.47 -11.84 -5.75
N ASP A 456 -5.59 -11.28 -6.96
CA ASP A 456 -6.74 -11.54 -7.83
C ASP A 456 -6.84 -13.03 -8.20
N LEU A 457 -5.72 -13.70 -8.46
CA LEU A 457 -5.69 -15.14 -8.76
C LEU A 457 -6.00 -16.01 -7.52
N ALA A 458 -5.63 -15.55 -6.32
CA ALA A 458 -5.94 -16.25 -5.09
C ALA A 458 -7.43 -16.12 -4.70
N GLU A 459 -8.06 -14.98 -5.02
CA GLU A 459 -9.51 -14.76 -4.88
C GLU A 459 -10.33 -15.45 -5.98
N HIS A 460 -9.75 -15.60 -7.17
CA HIS A 460 -10.37 -16.20 -8.36
C HIS A 460 -9.55 -17.38 -8.93
N PRO A 461 -9.47 -18.51 -8.19
CA PRO A 461 -8.65 -19.66 -8.59
C PRO A 461 -9.07 -20.27 -9.95
N GLU A 462 -10.31 -20.05 -10.40
CA GLU A 462 -10.81 -20.45 -11.71
C GLU A 462 -10.07 -19.81 -12.90
N LEU A 463 -9.34 -18.71 -12.68
CA LEU A 463 -8.56 -18.03 -13.72
C LEU A 463 -7.24 -18.76 -14.03
N VAL A 464 -6.69 -19.50 -13.07
CA VAL A 464 -5.38 -20.17 -13.20
C VAL A 464 -5.40 -21.22 -14.34
N PRO A 465 -6.39 -22.11 -14.46
CA PRO A 465 -6.48 -23.04 -15.60
C PRO A 465 -6.55 -22.34 -16.96
N GLU A 466 -7.27 -21.22 -17.07
CA GLU A 466 -7.43 -20.47 -18.31
C GLU A 466 -6.12 -19.80 -18.77
N LEU A 467 -5.32 -19.32 -17.82
CA LEU A 467 -3.98 -18.79 -18.08
C LEU A 467 -2.99 -19.89 -18.46
N ASN A 468 -3.01 -21.03 -17.75
CA ASN A 468 -2.16 -22.18 -18.09
C ASN A 468 -2.47 -22.72 -19.49
N LYS A 469 -3.74 -22.73 -19.89
CA LYS A 469 -4.18 -23.10 -21.24
C LYS A 469 -3.63 -22.13 -22.29
N GLU A 470 -3.69 -20.83 -22.04
CA GLU A 470 -3.10 -19.81 -22.92
C GLU A 470 -1.58 -20.01 -23.06
N ILE A 471 -0.87 -20.18 -21.94
CA ILE A 471 0.58 -20.43 -21.92
C ILE A 471 0.92 -21.67 -22.76
N ALA A 472 0.21 -22.77 -22.57
CA ALA A 472 0.43 -24.01 -23.31
C ALA A 472 0.18 -23.85 -24.81
N GLN A 473 -0.89 -23.15 -25.20
CA GLN A 473 -1.20 -22.87 -26.60
C GLN A 473 -0.08 -22.05 -27.27
N VAL A 474 0.32 -20.94 -26.66
CA VAL A 474 1.38 -20.08 -27.20
C VAL A 474 2.72 -20.82 -27.27
N ARG A 475 3.04 -21.65 -26.26
CA ARG A 475 4.22 -22.51 -26.26
C ARG A 475 4.25 -23.43 -27.48
N GLN A 476 3.13 -24.10 -27.75
CA GLN A 476 2.99 -25.02 -28.89
C GLN A 476 3.08 -24.28 -30.24
N GLU A 477 2.47 -23.10 -30.35
CA GLU A 477 2.52 -22.29 -31.56
C GLU A 477 3.94 -21.82 -31.92
N VAL A 478 4.75 -21.47 -30.92
CA VAL A 478 6.09 -20.90 -31.15
C VAL A 478 7.15 -21.99 -31.30
N GLY A 479 7.08 -23.07 -30.51
CA GLY A 479 8.13 -24.09 -30.43
C GLY A 479 7.81 -25.46 -31.05
N GLY A 480 6.58 -25.67 -31.52
CA GLY A 480 6.16 -26.96 -32.08
C GLY A 480 6.32 -28.12 -31.09
N LYS A 481 6.85 -29.26 -31.57
CA LYS A 481 7.01 -30.50 -30.76
C LYS A 481 8.18 -30.47 -29.77
N THR A 482 9.10 -29.52 -29.90
CA THR A 482 10.30 -29.37 -29.05
C THR A 482 10.21 -28.15 -28.12
N ALA A 483 9.01 -27.59 -27.96
CA ALA A 483 8.79 -26.36 -27.22
C ALA A 483 9.06 -26.54 -25.72
N ASP A 484 9.97 -25.75 -25.18
CA ASP A 484 10.22 -25.63 -23.74
C ASP A 484 9.79 -24.25 -23.21
N ALA A 485 9.97 -24.00 -21.91
CA ALA A 485 9.66 -22.71 -21.31
C ALA A 485 10.51 -21.57 -21.89
N ARG A 486 11.76 -21.85 -22.27
CA ARG A 486 12.67 -20.87 -22.88
C ARG A 486 12.26 -20.47 -24.29
N THR A 487 11.58 -21.35 -25.01
CA THR A 487 11.08 -21.07 -26.37
C THR A 487 10.07 -19.91 -26.39
N MET A 488 9.40 -19.65 -25.26
CA MET A 488 8.48 -18.52 -25.09
C MET A 488 9.16 -17.20 -24.71
N LEU A 489 10.46 -17.20 -24.39
CA LEU A 489 11.19 -16.05 -23.86
C LEU A 489 11.64 -15.08 -24.95
N ASN A 490 10.69 -14.64 -25.77
CA ASN A 490 10.91 -13.55 -26.71
C ASN A 490 9.71 -12.60 -26.72
N PRO A 491 9.91 -11.31 -27.07
CA PRO A 491 8.84 -10.30 -27.02
C PRO A 491 7.61 -10.68 -27.85
N THR A 492 7.82 -11.28 -29.02
CA THR A 492 6.75 -11.68 -29.95
C THR A 492 5.86 -12.78 -29.37
N ALA A 493 6.46 -13.81 -28.76
CA ALA A 493 5.72 -14.87 -28.08
C ALA A 493 4.97 -14.33 -26.85
N LEU A 494 5.64 -13.53 -26.01
CA LEU A 494 5.01 -12.93 -24.83
C LEU A 494 3.86 -11.98 -25.20
N ALA A 495 3.90 -11.31 -26.36
CA ALA A 495 2.83 -10.45 -26.84
C ALA A 495 1.52 -11.21 -27.13
N LYS A 496 1.60 -12.53 -27.40
CA LYS A 496 0.43 -13.40 -27.64
C LYS A 496 -0.33 -13.82 -26.38
N LEU A 497 0.22 -13.59 -25.19
CA LEU A 497 -0.44 -13.90 -23.92
C LEU A 497 -1.48 -12.81 -23.59
N HIS A 498 -2.62 -12.87 -24.29
CA HIS A 498 -3.67 -11.86 -24.30
C HIS A 498 -4.51 -11.86 -23.00
N LYS A 499 -4.84 -13.03 -22.45
CA LYS A 499 -5.53 -13.17 -21.17
C LYS A 499 -4.65 -12.72 -20.02
N MET A 500 -3.36 -13.04 -20.05
CA MET A 500 -2.42 -12.53 -19.04
C MET A 500 -2.30 -11.00 -19.09
N ASP A 501 -2.23 -10.40 -20.29
CA ASP A 501 -2.33 -8.94 -20.45
C ASP A 501 -3.64 -8.39 -19.89
N SER A 502 -4.76 -9.06 -20.18
CA SER A 502 -6.07 -8.66 -19.70
C SER A 502 -6.15 -8.70 -18.18
N LEU A 503 -5.60 -9.74 -17.54
CA LEU A 503 -5.53 -9.85 -16.10
C LEU A 503 -4.76 -8.66 -15.52
N PHE A 504 -3.52 -8.41 -15.95
CA PHE A 504 -2.73 -7.28 -15.41
C PHE A 504 -3.44 -5.94 -15.59
N LYS A 505 -4.03 -5.72 -16.77
CA LYS A 505 -4.78 -4.50 -17.04
C LYS A 505 -5.99 -4.36 -16.14
N GLU A 506 -6.75 -5.43 -15.95
CA GLU A 506 -7.93 -5.42 -15.11
C GLU A 506 -7.60 -5.26 -13.62
N SER A 507 -6.58 -5.99 -13.14
CA SER A 507 -6.03 -5.86 -11.79
C SER A 507 -5.65 -4.41 -11.48
N GLN A 508 -4.93 -3.76 -12.40
CA GLN A 508 -4.54 -2.36 -12.24
C GLN A 508 -5.72 -1.40 -12.40
N ARG A 509 -6.70 -1.68 -13.25
CA ARG A 509 -7.92 -0.87 -13.33
C ARG A 509 -8.68 -0.89 -12.00
N PHE A 510 -8.83 -2.06 -11.39
CA PHE A 510 -9.55 -2.24 -10.12
C PHE A 510 -8.76 -1.74 -8.91
N ARG A 511 -7.43 -1.88 -8.96
CA ARG A 511 -6.48 -1.50 -7.91
C ARG A 511 -5.46 -0.52 -8.49
N HIS A 512 -5.98 0.64 -8.89
CA HIS A 512 -5.21 1.66 -9.59
C HIS A 512 -4.18 2.32 -8.68
N ALA A 513 -2.92 2.38 -9.13
CA ALA A 513 -1.79 2.77 -8.29
C ALA A 513 -1.92 4.18 -7.68
N ASN A 514 -2.61 5.11 -8.34
CA ASN A 514 -2.71 6.50 -7.90
C ASN A 514 -4.13 7.05 -7.96
N LEU A 515 -4.66 7.59 -6.85
CA LEU A 515 -6.02 8.14 -6.81
C LEU A 515 -6.22 9.26 -7.86
N LEU A 516 -5.24 10.16 -7.98
CA LEU A 516 -5.12 11.06 -9.13
C LEU A 516 -3.97 10.60 -10.05
N SER A 517 -4.04 10.94 -11.32
CA SER A 517 -3.07 10.52 -12.35
C SER A 517 -2.71 11.69 -13.27
N VAL A 518 -1.61 11.53 -14.02
CA VAL A 518 -1.12 12.52 -15.00
C VAL A 518 -0.94 13.92 -14.40
N TYR A 519 -0.26 13.97 -13.25
CA TYR A 519 0.08 15.21 -12.57
C TYR A 519 1.00 16.09 -13.43
N ARG A 520 0.73 17.39 -13.46
CA ARG A 520 1.57 18.40 -14.10
C ARG A 520 1.48 19.74 -13.39
N LYS A 521 2.47 20.60 -13.61
CA LYS A 521 2.45 22.03 -13.26
C LYS A 521 2.41 22.88 -14.52
N ALA A 522 1.44 23.79 -14.63
CA ALA A 522 1.40 24.78 -15.68
C ALA A 522 2.54 25.80 -15.47
N ILE A 523 3.51 25.83 -16.38
CA ILE A 523 4.61 26.81 -16.37
C ILE A 523 4.16 28.13 -17.01
N GLN A 524 3.30 28.02 -18.02
CA GLN A 524 2.62 29.14 -18.68
C GLN A 524 1.09 28.99 -18.51
N PRO A 525 0.30 30.07 -18.71
CA PRO A 525 -1.16 29.96 -18.66
C PRO A 525 -1.67 28.86 -19.60
N LEU A 526 -2.39 27.89 -19.05
CA LEU A 526 -2.91 26.73 -19.78
C LEU A 526 -4.35 26.98 -20.19
N ARG A 527 -4.60 27.08 -21.50
CA ARG A 527 -5.94 27.17 -22.06
C ARG A 527 -6.55 25.78 -22.20
N LEU A 528 -7.71 25.56 -21.58
CA LEU A 528 -8.52 24.35 -21.77
C LEU A 528 -9.60 24.63 -22.84
N ASN A 529 -10.62 23.77 -23.00
CA ASN A 529 -11.67 24.06 -24.01
C ASN A 529 -12.53 25.24 -23.55
N GLY A 530 -12.92 26.10 -24.50
CA GLY A 530 -13.73 27.29 -24.23
C GLY A 530 -12.91 28.43 -23.65
N ASP A 531 -13.48 29.13 -22.67
CA ASP A 531 -12.90 30.34 -22.06
C ASP A 531 -12.10 30.06 -20.78
N ILE A 532 -11.90 28.79 -20.40
CA ILE A 532 -11.20 28.43 -19.17
C ILE A 532 -9.68 28.50 -19.37
N VAL A 533 -9.04 29.42 -18.66
CA VAL A 533 -7.59 29.59 -18.62
C VAL A 533 -7.09 29.36 -17.21
N LEU A 534 -6.28 28.31 -17.03
CA LEU A 534 -5.59 28.08 -15.76
C LEU A 534 -4.34 28.97 -15.70
N PRO A 535 -4.11 29.70 -14.60
CA PRO A 535 -2.93 30.55 -14.48
C PRO A 535 -1.64 29.73 -14.42
N ALA A 536 -0.53 30.34 -14.79
CA ALA A 536 0.79 29.78 -14.53
C ALA A 536 0.98 29.50 -13.03
N GLY A 537 1.68 28.43 -12.69
CA GLY A 537 1.83 27.91 -11.34
C GLY A 537 0.74 26.92 -10.90
N SER A 538 -0.34 26.76 -11.67
CA SER A 538 -1.41 25.81 -11.36
C SER A 538 -0.95 24.36 -11.47
N TYR A 539 -1.31 23.52 -10.49
CA TYR A 539 -1.15 22.08 -10.58
C TYR A 539 -2.41 21.44 -11.14
N VAL A 540 -2.25 20.49 -12.04
CA VAL A 540 -3.36 19.76 -12.68
C VAL A 540 -3.16 18.26 -12.55
N ALA A 541 -4.25 17.51 -12.45
CA ALA A 541 -4.28 16.05 -12.50
C ALA A 541 -5.67 15.57 -12.95
N VAL A 542 -5.83 14.27 -13.18
CA VAL A 542 -7.12 13.63 -13.51
C VAL A 542 -7.45 12.51 -12.52
N PRO A 543 -8.73 12.18 -12.27
CA PRO A 543 -9.12 11.21 -11.25
C PRO A 543 -9.00 9.76 -11.75
N GLY A 544 -7.76 9.28 -11.88
CA GLY A 544 -7.44 8.00 -12.53
C GLY A 544 -8.16 6.78 -11.93
N ALA A 545 -8.09 6.59 -10.61
CA ALA A 545 -8.72 5.44 -9.95
C ALA A 545 -10.26 5.47 -10.04
N ILE A 546 -10.85 6.66 -9.92
CA ILE A 546 -12.31 6.83 -10.01
C ILE A 546 -12.80 6.60 -11.44
N GLN A 547 -12.13 7.19 -12.44
CA GLN A 547 -12.45 6.95 -13.85
C GLN A 547 -12.34 5.46 -14.20
N ALA A 548 -11.31 4.78 -13.70
CA ALA A 548 -11.07 3.38 -13.98
C ALA A 548 -12.21 2.47 -13.48
N THR A 549 -12.93 2.85 -12.43
CA THR A 549 -13.87 1.99 -11.70
C THR A 549 -15.32 2.47 -11.72
N THR A 550 -15.61 3.64 -12.28
CA THR A 550 -16.95 4.26 -12.22
C THR A 550 -17.58 4.31 -13.61
N ALA A 551 -18.80 3.79 -13.72
CA ALA A 551 -19.60 3.85 -14.94
C ALA A 551 -20.22 5.24 -15.15
N GLU A 552 -20.82 5.48 -16.33
CA GLU A 552 -21.46 6.77 -16.64
C GLU A 552 -22.66 7.09 -15.76
N ASP A 553 -23.36 6.07 -15.25
CA ASP A 553 -24.49 6.19 -14.33
C ASP A 553 -24.05 6.29 -12.85
N GLY A 554 -22.74 6.33 -12.59
CA GLY A 554 -22.16 6.39 -11.24
C GLY A 554 -22.05 5.06 -10.51
N SER A 555 -22.50 3.95 -11.13
CA SER A 555 -22.32 2.61 -10.57
C SER A 555 -20.86 2.16 -10.65
N SER A 556 -20.49 1.18 -9.81
CA SER A 556 -19.15 0.59 -9.84
C SER A 556 -19.06 -0.48 -10.94
N LEU A 557 -18.07 -0.36 -11.82
CA LEU A 557 -17.81 -1.34 -12.86
C LEU A 557 -17.32 -2.65 -12.22
N PRO A 558 -17.86 -3.82 -12.60
CA PRO A 558 -17.45 -5.11 -12.02
C PRO A 558 -16.04 -5.51 -12.49
N PHE A 559 -15.38 -6.35 -11.71
CA PHE A 559 -14.10 -6.95 -12.09
C PHE A 559 -14.34 -8.03 -13.15
N ARG A 560 -13.72 -7.89 -14.31
CA ARG A 560 -13.82 -8.83 -15.44
C ARG A 560 -12.42 -9.13 -15.99
N PRO A 561 -11.73 -10.16 -15.49
CA PRO A 561 -10.30 -10.37 -15.71
C PRO A 561 -9.90 -10.53 -17.18
N PHE A 562 -10.76 -11.14 -18.02
CA PHE A 562 -10.47 -11.39 -19.44
C PHE A 562 -11.18 -10.44 -20.42
N GLN A 563 -11.85 -9.39 -19.94
CA GLN A 563 -12.64 -8.51 -20.83
C GLN A 563 -11.81 -7.84 -21.93
N TRP A 564 -10.52 -7.58 -21.69
CA TRP A 564 -9.64 -6.91 -22.66
C TRP A 564 -9.17 -7.89 -23.74
N ALA A 565 -8.98 -9.16 -23.38
CA ALA A 565 -8.70 -10.23 -24.33
C ALA A 565 -9.92 -10.51 -25.21
N GLU A 566 -11.12 -10.54 -24.63
CA GLU A 566 -12.38 -10.72 -25.36
C GLU A 566 -12.64 -9.59 -26.35
N LYS A 567 -12.50 -8.32 -25.90
CA LYS A 567 -12.64 -7.14 -26.75
C LYS A 567 -11.62 -7.15 -27.90
N ARG A 568 -10.38 -7.59 -27.65
CA ARG A 568 -9.36 -7.74 -28.70
C ARG A 568 -9.79 -8.78 -29.73
N ALA A 569 -10.21 -9.96 -29.29
CA ALA A 569 -10.64 -11.02 -30.19
C ALA A 569 -11.86 -10.61 -31.03
N SER A 570 -12.80 -9.83 -30.47
CA SER A 570 -13.91 -9.25 -31.22
C SER A 570 -13.44 -8.26 -32.28
N ALA A 571 -12.57 -7.33 -31.91
CA ALA A 571 -12.08 -6.34 -32.86
C ALA A 571 -11.23 -6.95 -33.99
N GLU A 572 -10.43 -7.98 -33.70
CA GLU A 572 -9.69 -8.76 -34.70
C GLU A 572 -10.65 -9.42 -35.72
N ARG A 573 -11.78 -9.97 -35.25
CA ARG A 573 -12.84 -10.51 -36.14
C ARG A 573 -13.49 -9.43 -37.00
N ASP A 574 -13.69 -8.25 -36.43
CA ASP A 574 -14.31 -7.11 -37.11
C ASP A 574 -13.31 -6.31 -37.97
N HIS A 575 -12.05 -6.76 -38.07
CA HIS A 575 -10.94 -6.07 -38.74
C HIS A 575 -10.74 -4.61 -38.26
N THR A 576 -11.01 -4.36 -36.98
CA THR A 576 -10.83 -3.05 -36.35
C THR A 576 -9.57 -3.05 -35.48
N GLU A 577 -8.74 -2.01 -35.62
CA GLU A 577 -7.57 -1.85 -34.76
C GLU A 577 -7.99 -1.28 -33.41
N VAL A 578 -7.76 -2.04 -32.33
CA VAL A 578 -7.98 -1.57 -30.96
C VAL A 578 -6.74 -1.78 -30.11
N LYS A 579 -6.31 -0.70 -29.44
CA LYS A 579 -5.13 -0.71 -28.57
C LYS A 579 -5.52 -1.14 -27.15
N LEU A 580 -5.67 -2.45 -26.96
CA LEU A 580 -6.22 -3.02 -25.71
C LEU A 580 -5.20 -3.72 -24.80
N GLY A 581 -3.97 -3.93 -25.26
CA GLY A 581 -2.93 -4.55 -24.44
C GLY A 581 -2.61 -3.75 -23.18
N TYR A 582 -2.01 -4.41 -22.19
CA TYR A 582 -1.63 -3.76 -20.94
C TYR A 582 -0.64 -2.60 -21.16
N VAL A 583 0.27 -2.72 -22.13
CA VAL A 583 1.21 -1.67 -22.55
C VAL A 583 0.56 -0.39 -23.10
N PHE A 584 -0.75 -0.40 -23.36
CA PHE A 584 -1.44 0.78 -23.86
C PHE A 584 -1.50 1.86 -22.78
N SER A 585 -1.34 3.11 -23.19
CA SER A 585 -1.35 4.28 -22.33
C SER A 585 -2.06 5.40 -23.05
N GLY A 586 -3.06 6.00 -22.41
CA GLY A 586 -3.90 7.03 -22.99
C GLY A 586 -4.99 7.50 -22.03
N PRO A 587 -5.85 8.42 -22.45
CA PRO A 587 -6.90 8.97 -21.58
C PRO A 587 -7.84 7.93 -20.98
N GLU A 588 -8.02 6.78 -21.64
CA GLU A 588 -8.87 5.66 -21.21
C GLU A 588 -8.10 4.57 -20.43
N ALA A 589 -6.77 4.70 -20.30
CA ALA A 589 -5.87 3.71 -19.70
C ALA A 589 -4.66 4.45 -19.10
N LEU A 590 -4.77 4.79 -17.82
CA LEU A 590 -3.84 5.68 -17.12
C LEU A 590 -2.85 4.94 -16.23
N GLU A 591 -2.82 3.61 -16.26
CA GLU A 591 -1.98 2.75 -15.43
C GLU A 591 -0.49 3.05 -15.64
N PHE A 592 -0.12 3.33 -16.90
CA PHE A 592 1.23 3.78 -17.28
C PHE A 592 1.34 5.30 -17.46
N GLY A 593 0.36 6.07 -16.99
CA GLY A 593 0.22 7.50 -17.28
C GLY A 593 -0.26 7.76 -18.71
N ALA A 594 0.05 8.93 -19.26
CA ALA A 594 -0.34 9.32 -20.62
C ALA A 594 0.54 10.44 -21.20
N GLY A 595 0.50 10.58 -22.53
CA GLY A 595 1.18 11.64 -23.26
C GLY A 595 2.69 11.40 -23.42
N SER A 596 3.47 12.49 -23.55
CA SER A 596 4.93 12.45 -23.72
C SER A 596 5.67 11.83 -22.51
N HIS A 597 5.03 11.84 -21.33
CA HIS A 597 5.55 11.25 -20.08
C HIS A 597 4.81 9.96 -19.69
N ALA A 598 4.16 9.28 -20.64
CA ALA A 598 3.79 7.88 -20.43
C ALA A 598 5.04 7.05 -20.06
N CYS A 599 4.87 6.06 -19.19
CA CYS A 599 5.97 5.27 -18.66
C CYS A 599 6.86 4.72 -19.79
N PRO A 600 8.16 5.08 -19.83
CA PRO A 600 9.06 4.64 -20.89
C PRO A 600 9.36 3.14 -20.81
N GLY A 601 9.35 2.56 -19.60
CA GLY A 601 9.67 1.15 -19.37
C GLY A 601 8.50 0.17 -19.56
N ARG A 602 7.30 0.63 -19.95
CA ARG A 602 6.06 -0.18 -19.94
C ARG A 602 6.13 -1.47 -20.77
N PHE A 603 6.86 -1.46 -21.88
CA PHE A 603 7.03 -2.64 -22.74
C PHE A 603 7.84 -3.72 -22.03
N PHE A 604 9.01 -3.34 -21.50
CA PHE A 604 9.85 -4.24 -20.73
C PHE A 604 9.14 -4.73 -19.46
N ALA A 605 8.53 -3.82 -18.69
CA ALA A 605 7.81 -4.17 -17.48
C ALA A 605 6.71 -5.21 -17.73
N THR A 606 5.95 -5.06 -18.83
CA THR A 606 4.91 -6.03 -19.21
C THR A 606 5.51 -7.40 -19.53
N HIS A 607 6.63 -7.46 -20.25
CA HIS A 607 7.31 -8.74 -20.49
C HIS A 607 7.83 -9.36 -19.20
N ALA A 608 8.46 -8.57 -18.32
CA ALA A 608 8.99 -9.07 -17.06
C ALA A 608 7.89 -9.59 -16.13
N LEU A 609 6.75 -8.90 -16.07
CA LEU A 609 5.56 -9.34 -15.35
C LEU A 609 5.01 -10.66 -15.88
N LYS A 610 4.91 -10.81 -17.20
CA LYS A 610 4.45 -12.06 -17.83
C LYS A 610 5.37 -13.22 -17.50
N VAL A 611 6.69 -13.03 -17.62
CA VAL A 611 7.67 -14.05 -17.25
C VAL A 611 7.53 -14.42 -15.77
N ALA A 612 7.50 -13.43 -14.87
CA ALA A 612 7.36 -13.68 -13.44
C ALA A 612 6.08 -14.49 -13.10
N LEU A 613 4.93 -14.07 -13.64
CA LEU A 613 3.67 -14.76 -13.39
C LEU A 613 3.65 -16.16 -14.01
N MET A 614 4.14 -16.33 -15.24
CA MET A 614 4.27 -17.64 -15.86
C MET A 614 5.10 -18.60 -15.00
N ARG A 615 6.24 -18.15 -14.46
CA ARG A 615 7.09 -19.00 -13.61
C ARG A 615 6.43 -19.37 -12.30
N ILE A 616 5.70 -18.43 -11.68
CA ILE A 616 4.93 -18.73 -10.47
C ILE A 616 3.86 -19.78 -10.78
N LEU A 617 3.09 -19.59 -11.86
CA LEU A 617 2.03 -20.51 -12.27
C LEU A 617 2.55 -21.88 -12.71
N ASP A 618 3.72 -21.95 -13.36
CA ASP A 618 4.33 -23.23 -13.75
C ASP A 618 4.74 -24.06 -12.53
N ARG A 619 5.13 -23.40 -11.43
CA ARG A 619 5.85 -24.05 -10.32
C ARG A 619 5.04 -24.20 -9.04
N TYR A 620 4.05 -23.33 -8.80
CA TYR A 620 3.36 -23.26 -7.52
C TYR A 620 1.85 -23.19 -7.68
N GLU A 621 1.13 -23.79 -6.74
CA GLU A 621 -0.25 -23.43 -6.42
C GLU A 621 -0.25 -22.29 -5.41
N ILE A 622 -1.14 -21.31 -5.59
CA ILE A 622 -1.24 -20.11 -4.74
C ILE A 622 -2.62 -20.05 -4.08
N ARG A 623 -2.66 -19.71 -2.79
CA ARG A 623 -3.91 -19.56 -2.02
C ARG A 623 -3.79 -18.50 -0.93
N MET A 624 -4.90 -17.86 -0.60
CA MET A 624 -4.98 -17.06 0.62
C MET A 624 -4.88 -17.98 1.84
N PRO A 625 -4.12 -17.60 2.90
CA PRO A 625 -4.13 -18.30 4.18
C PRO A 625 -5.56 -18.47 4.71
N ALA A 626 -5.81 -19.56 5.44
CA ALA A 626 -7.12 -19.80 6.02
C ALA A 626 -7.55 -18.63 6.93
N GLY A 627 -8.78 -18.12 6.72
CA GLY A 627 -9.33 -17.01 7.49
C GLY A 627 -8.74 -15.63 7.17
N SER A 628 -7.81 -15.51 6.21
CA SER A 628 -7.34 -14.21 5.75
C SER A 628 -8.18 -13.69 4.58
N GLN A 629 -8.23 -12.37 4.46
CA GLN A 629 -8.82 -11.68 3.33
C GLN A 629 -7.76 -10.80 2.68
N ARG A 630 -8.02 -10.41 1.42
CA ARG A 630 -7.17 -9.43 0.75
C ARG A 630 -7.23 -8.10 1.51
N PRO A 631 -6.08 -7.42 1.68
CA PRO A 631 -6.05 -6.09 2.27
C PRO A 631 -6.92 -5.08 1.51
N PRO A 632 -7.58 -4.14 2.21
CA PRO A 632 -8.35 -3.09 1.56
C PRO A 632 -7.45 -2.15 0.75
N THR A 633 -8.03 -1.49 -0.25
CA THR A 633 -7.33 -0.46 -1.01
C THR A 633 -7.30 0.84 -0.22
N VAL A 634 -6.11 1.27 0.18
CA VAL A 634 -5.89 2.53 0.91
C VAL A 634 -4.91 3.38 0.14
N TYR A 635 -5.17 4.69 0.05
CA TYR A 635 -4.26 5.67 -0.54
C TYR A 635 -3.62 6.51 0.58
N ASN A 636 -2.33 6.80 0.47
CA ASN A 636 -1.63 7.69 1.40
C ASN A 636 -1.88 9.18 1.08
N HIS A 637 -1.31 10.08 1.88
CA HIS A 637 -1.34 11.54 1.66
C HIS A 637 -0.77 12.01 0.30
N LEU A 638 0.02 11.19 -0.40
CA LEU A 638 0.53 11.45 -1.76
C LEU A 638 -0.38 10.89 -2.84
N PHE A 639 -1.53 10.33 -2.45
CA PHE A 639 -2.51 9.67 -3.32
C PHE A 639 -1.96 8.44 -4.03
N GLU A 640 -0.96 7.78 -3.43
CA GLU A 640 -0.43 6.50 -3.89
C GLU A 640 -1.04 5.36 -3.08
N MET A 641 -1.35 4.26 -3.76
CA MET A 641 -1.88 3.06 -3.10
C MET A 641 -0.83 2.45 -2.17
N LEU A 642 -1.21 2.28 -0.91
CA LEU A 642 -0.43 1.57 0.09
C LEU A 642 -0.50 0.05 -0.17
N GLN A 643 0.65 -0.59 -0.03
CA GLN A 643 0.77 -2.04 -0.11
C GLN A 643 0.97 -2.57 1.31
N ASP A 644 0.07 -3.43 1.75
CA ASP A 644 0.20 -4.10 3.04
C ASP A 644 1.42 -5.03 3.00
N ARG A 645 2.44 -4.69 3.78
CA ARG A 645 3.70 -5.44 3.84
C ARG A 645 3.57 -6.74 4.64
N SER A 646 2.51 -6.90 5.43
CA SER A 646 2.24 -8.07 6.26
C SER A 646 1.35 -9.10 5.57
N ALA A 647 0.63 -8.70 4.52
CA ALA A 647 -0.29 -9.56 3.80
C ALA A 647 0.44 -10.75 3.15
N ALA A 648 0.11 -11.95 3.63
CA ALA A 648 0.78 -13.18 3.25
C ALA A 648 -0.07 -14.07 2.35
N MET A 649 0.61 -14.88 1.54
CA MET A 649 0.02 -15.89 0.66
C MET A 649 0.70 -17.24 0.89
N GLU A 650 -0.06 -18.32 0.71
CA GLU A 650 0.45 -19.68 0.75
C GLU A 650 0.84 -20.16 -0.66
N PHE A 651 2.05 -20.70 -0.77
CA PHE A 651 2.60 -21.30 -1.98
C PHE A 651 2.87 -22.78 -1.71
N SER A 652 2.40 -23.65 -2.60
CA SER A 652 2.70 -25.09 -2.57
C SER A 652 3.35 -25.48 -3.89
N ALA A 653 4.55 -26.07 -3.87
CA ALA A 653 5.21 -26.49 -5.10
C ALA A 653 4.40 -27.59 -5.81
N LYS A 654 4.27 -27.47 -7.13
CA LYS A 654 3.59 -28.45 -7.97
C LYS A 654 4.42 -29.73 -8.09
N ARG A 655 3.73 -30.84 -8.25
CA ARG A 655 4.33 -32.18 -8.40
C ARG A 655 4.82 -32.44 -9.81
#